data_AF-A0A7Y5D8X0-F1
#
_entry.id   AF-A0A7Y5D8X0-F1
#
_cell.length_a   1.000
_cell.length_b   1.000
_cell.length_c   1.000
_cell.angle_alpha   90.00
_cell.angle_beta   90.00
_cell.angle_gamma   90.00
#
_symmetry.space_group_name_H-M   'P 1'
#
loop_
_entity.id
_entity.type
_entity.pdbx_description
1 polymer ?
#
loop_
_entity_poly.entity_id
_entity_poly.type
_entity_poly.pdbx_seq_one_letter_code
_entity_poly.pdbx_strand_id
1 'polypeptide(L)'
;MAAGRDPATRPVFLRLHGVAHGRFVIEPDLPEALRVGVFAQAPEYPMWVRFSSDVQPGRPDIKGTMGIGIKLFGVDGEKLLEPDQDATTHDFILQNHDVFFVDTARDMCEFTCQSLHGKGDDYLRQHPKTQQILDDMAKQVPSVLVSDYWSVLPSHFGEGRHVKYKLEPVDPVPPADGGPDYSDPFYLRADLHARIQRGEARFRFLVQFQTNDEDMPLDAATVRWSETDSPPIHVATLILPQQDAGTRGQSTYGENLAYNPWHALPAHKPAGSIADARKVVYRASAANRRNVNGVPQAEPVVPRPSQYAPGVDYPGAKDTRIVRAAIHPAIGIARVGNSVDAYYVGPQVADPAPQPVGFYRDASGALKREAAQFRIYGYNAGGEIVRELTADSADILWSVHVANRKAAWYQWQIAMDISEAAAAVVPLRNAKVAARDTLVIDSGPRTIAGKNTAPVMCTGAFTGVPVKIGELQTDASGRLLFLGGHGVSASPSGATIFNDKDPNGFINADDWYDDTCDGPVSATVNIEGRVIPVESAWVVTAPPNYAPQVKSERTMYDLLYDLYVQAGWMQAPAEISFADDVYPILQRLSGLQWVNQGFATLFGHNGRYDFENAAFIAQLSAHVPTGQYDPNAELRRQVFNSFRPPNPPDGNQLPWPWVYGDAMEVPAGDSPRQNASVSQTQYDILQRWMSGDFQSDWDPAKAPPASIDKVPLAQQPAMLDRAALEFCLADAFHPGCEMTWPMRHLTLYHKPFRIRVRPEGVKAPKYGKTLDQATVLSSKGPLHAQSPGDINRWMGLPWQADTAFCRAGYDTAYDPFAPTFWPARVPNHVLTADDYAIVIDPTQPMARRLEAFANRTSWNKPLHGTTAGQMEQMVRIYGSMGLVEVRPGVEGDAAFPETMMAASYGPDVDPADASSMSAAAQAKPMLKAALTGEANLKAHPKSRPLPQAANFESREDAQQAPLPVRHHHRRDD
;
A
#
# COMPACT_ATOMS: atom_id res chain seq x y z
N MET A 1 -38.93 -2.19 6.81
CA MET A 1 -37.89 -1.14 6.89
C MET A 1 -37.40 -1.05 8.32
N ALA A 2 -36.12 -1.35 8.53
CA ALA A 2 -35.27 -0.99 9.66
C ALA A 2 -33.80 -1.11 9.19
N ALA A 3 -32.99 -0.08 9.44
CA ALA A 3 -31.52 -0.01 9.39
C ALA A 3 -30.76 -0.50 8.13
N GLY A 4 -30.19 0.47 7.39
CA GLY A 4 -28.79 0.54 6.90
C GLY A 4 -27.93 -0.70 6.66
N ARG A 5 -28.47 -1.86 6.28
CA ARG A 5 -27.67 -3.02 5.90
C ARG A 5 -27.06 -2.78 4.52
N ASP A 6 -25.74 -2.87 4.47
CA ASP A 6 -24.94 -2.89 3.25
C ASP A 6 -24.24 -4.26 3.19
N PRO A 7 -24.61 -5.15 2.26
CA PRO A 7 -25.61 -4.97 1.21
C PRO A 7 -27.07 -5.08 1.71
N ALA A 8 -28.00 -4.43 1.02
CA ALA A 8 -29.43 -4.62 1.16
C ALA A 8 -29.85 -6.05 0.74
N THR A 9 -30.64 -6.70 1.60
CA THR A 9 -31.16 -8.07 1.39
C THR A 9 -32.61 -8.07 0.92
N ARG A 10 -33.11 -9.22 0.45
CA ARG A 10 -34.53 -9.39 0.11
C ARG A 10 -35.43 -9.35 1.35
N PRO A 11 -36.69 -8.89 1.22
CA PRO A 11 -37.65 -8.85 2.32
C PRO A 11 -38.36 -10.19 2.57
N VAL A 12 -38.39 -11.09 1.58
CA VAL A 12 -39.00 -12.42 1.65
C VAL A 12 -38.08 -13.43 0.96
N PHE A 13 -38.16 -14.70 1.35
CA PHE A 13 -37.23 -15.76 0.90
C PHE A 13 -35.76 -15.32 0.93
N LEU A 14 -35.38 -14.69 2.06
CA LEU A 14 -34.13 -13.98 2.26
C LEU A 14 -32.90 -14.87 2.44
N ARG A 15 -33.07 -16.09 2.94
CA ARG A 15 -31.96 -17.02 3.15
C ARG A 15 -31.60 -17.68 1.83
N LEU A 16 -30.40 -17.42 1.32
CA LEU A 16 -29.86 -18.11 0.15
C LEU A 16 -29.23 -19.44 0.54
N HIS A 17 -29.69 -20.55 -0.06
CA HIS A 17 -29.05 -21.86 0.11
C HIS A 17 -28.05 -22.13 -1.01
N GLY A 18 -28.36 -21.76 -2.25
CA GLY A 18 -27.44 -21.92 -3.37
C GLY A 18 -28.01 -21.36 -4.66
N VAL A 19 -27.12 -21.21 -5.65
CA VAL A 19 -27.44 -20.72 -6.99
C VAL A 19 -26.82 -21.69 -7.99
N ALA A 20 -27.58 -22.14 -8.98
CA ALA A 20 -27.13 -23.10 -9.98
C ALA A 20 -27.48 -22.65 -11.40
N HIS A 21 -26.58 -22.88 -12.35
CA HIS A 21 -26.90 -22.74 -13.77
C HIS A 21 -27.47 -24.05 -14.32
N GLY A 22 -28.21 -23.98 -15.42
CA GLY A 22 -28.77 -25.16 -16.07
C GLY A 22 -29.42 -24.87 -17.40
N ARG A 23 -30.18 -25.85 -17.90
CA ARG A 23 -31.00 -25.75 -19.10
C ARG A 23 -32.46 -26.09 -18.79
N PHE A 24 -33.38 -25.33 -19.34
CA PHE A 24 -34.81 -25.57 -19.33
C PHE A 24 -35.20 -26.15 -20.69
N VAL A 25 -35.41 -27.46 -20.76
CA VAL A 25 -35.61 -28.20 -22.01
C VAL A 25 -37.10 -28.44 -22.21
N ILE A 26 -37.68 -27.97 -23.31
CA ILE A 26 -39.09 -28.22 -23.64
C ILE A 26 -39.25 -29.66 -24.10
N GLU A 27 -40.34 -30.31 -23.70
CA GLU A 27 -40.59 -31.69 -24.14
C GLU A 27 -40.70 -31.76 -25.68
N PRO A 28 -39.93 -32.63 -26.36
CA PRO A 28 -39.81 -32.60 -27.81
C PRO A 28 -41.15 -32.87 -28.51
N ASP A 29 -41.94 -33.78 -27.95
CA ASP A 29 -43.24 -34.21 -28.46
C ASP A 29 -44.42 -33.46 -27.81
N LEU A 30 -44.18 -32.22 -27.35
CA LEU A 30 -45.22 -31.41 -26.71
C LEU A 30 -46.39 -31.14 -27.68
N PRO A 31 -47.64 -31.52 -27.32
CA PRO A 31 -48.83 -31.25 -28.13
C PRO A 31 -48.99 -29.78 -28.49
N GLU A 32 -49.49 -29.49 -29.69
CA GLU A 32 -49.64 -28.11 -30.20
C GLU A 32 -50.41 -27.18 -29.25
N ALA A 33 -51.47 -27.70 -28.60
CA ALA A 33 -52.27 -26.94 -27.64
C ALA A 33 -51.50 -26.49 -26.37
N LEU A 34 -50.32 -27.07 -26.12
CA LEU A 34 -49.42 -26.77 -25.01
C LEU A 34 -48.21 -25.92 -25.42
N ARG A 35 -48.00 -25.71 -26.73
CA ARG A 35 -46.95 -24.82 -27.25
C ARG A 35 -47.41 -23.35 -27.14
N VAL A 36 -47.36 -22.80 -25.93
CA VAL A 36 -47.82 -21.44 -25.62
C VAL A 36 -46.71 -20.63 -24.93
N GLY A 37 -46.51 -19.39 -25.39
CA GLY A 37 -45.52 -18.48 -24.81
C GLY A 37 -44.12 -19.10 -24.83
N VAL A 38 -43.49 -19.23 -23.66
CA VAL A 38 -42.15 -19.86 -23.48
C VAL A 38 -42.09 -21.27 -24.11
N PHE A 39 -43.18 -22.04 -24.10
CA PHE A 39 -43.20 -23.41 -24.62
C PHE A 39 -43.29 -23.48 -26.16
N ALA A 40 -43.42 -22.34 -26.84
CA ALA A 40 -43.57 -22.26 -28.29
C ALA A 40 -42.33 -21.72 -29.03
N GLN A 41 -41.45 -20.96 -28.35
CA GLN A 41 -40.42 -20.16 -29.04
C GLN A 41 -39.13 -20.94 -29.34
N ALA A 42 -38.66 -21.77 -28.40
CA ALA A 42 -37.40 -22.51 -28.53
C ALA A 42 -37.46 -23.89 -27.86
N PRO A 43 -36.63 -24.86 -28.31
CA PRO A 43 -36.59 -26.20 -27.74
C PRO A 43 -35.92 -26.25 -26.36
N GLU A 44 -35.06 -25.29 -26.05
CA GLU A 44 -34.47 -25.14 -24.72
C GLU A 44 -34.04 -23.69 -24.44
N TYR A 45 -33.92 -23.35 -23.16
CA TYR A 45 -33.39 -22.06 -22.69
C TYR A 45 -32.27 -22.28 -21.68
N PRO A 46 -31.16 -21.51 -21.78
CA PRO A 46 -30.25 -21.35 -20.65
C PRO A 46 -31.01 -20.78 -19.46
N MET A 47 -30.70 -21.27 -18.25
CA MET A 47 -31.36 -20.79 -17.04
C MET A 47 -30.42 -20.65 -15.85
N TRP A 48 -30.82 -19.79 -14.92
CA TRP A 48 -30.24 -19.70 -13.59
C TRP A 48 -31.32 -19.88 -12.53
N VAL A 49 -30.98 -20.66 -11.51
CA VAL A 49 -31.89 -21.06 -10.43
C VAL A 49 -31.35 -20.60 -9.09
N ARG A 50 -32.22 -19.99 -8.28
CA ARG A 50 -31.95 -19.57 -6.91
C ARG A 50 -32.78 -20.42 -5.94
N PHE A 51 -32.11 -21.17 -5.07
CA PHE A 51 -32.72 -21.90 -3.97
C PHE A 51 -32.63 -21.11 -2.67
N SER A 52 -33.76 -20.93 -1.98
CA SER A 52 -33.86 -20.03 -0.83
C SER A 52 -34.95 -20.41 0.15
N SER A 53 -35.01 -19.74 1.30
CA SER A 53 -36.09 -19.91 2.28
C SER A 53 -36.47 -18.63 3.00
N ASP A 54 -37.65 -18.66 3.65
CA ASP A 54 -38.21 -17.60 4.49
C ASP A 54 -37.58 -17.51 5.89
N VAL A 55 -36.58 -18.35 6.18
CA VAL A 55 -35.88 -18.43 7.47
C VAL A 55 -35.21 -17.09 7.82
N GLN A 56 -35.53 -16.57 9.01
CA GLN A 56 -34.99 -15.31 9.51
C GLN A 56 -33.50 -15.42 9.91
N PRO A 57 -32.74 -14.31 9.93
CA PRO A 57 -31.34 -14.32 10.35
C PRO A 57 -31.19 -14.85 11.78
N GLY A 58 -30.14 -15.66 12.02
CA GLY A 58 -29.88 -16.28 13.33
C GLY A 58 -30.73 -17.52 13.64
N ARG A 59 -31.63 -17.94 12.75
CA ARG A 59 -32.36 -19.23 12.87
C ARG A 59 -31.72 -20.31 11.97
N PRO A 60 -31.72 -21.59 12.41
CA PRO A 60 -31.26 -22.72 11.59
C PRO A 60 -32.25 -23.04 10.46
N ASP A 61 -31.77 -23.75 9.44
CA ASP A 61 -32.50 -24.15 8.22
C ASP A 61 -33.62 -25.22 8.44
N ILE A 62 -34.32 -25.17 9.58
CA ILE A 62 -35.35 -26.15 9.97
C ILE A 62 -36.75 -25.50 9.97
N LYS A 63 -37.76 -26.24 9.48
CA LYS A 63 -39.17 -25.82 9.43
C LYS A 63 -39.43 -24.51 8.68
N GLY A 64 -38.54 -24.12 7.76
CA GLY A 64 -38.75 -23.00 6.85
C GLY A 64 -39.46 -23.42 5.57
N THR A 65 -40.12 -22.47 4.91
CA THR A 65 -40.66 -22.66 3.56
C THR A 65 -39.54 -22.44 2.55
N MET A 66 -39.35 -23.42 1.65
CA MET A 66 -38.34 -23.34 0.59
C MET A 66 -38.94 -22.72 -0.66
N GLY A 67 -38.14 -21.94 -1.37
CA GLY A 67 -38.50 -21.24 -2.58
C GLY A 67 -37.43 -21.41 -3.65
N ILE A 68 -37.89 -21.56 -4.88
CA ILE A 68 -37.07 -21.67 -6.08
C ILE A 68 -37.46 -20.55 -7.05
N GLY A 69 -36.47 -19.71 -7.41
CA GLY A 69 -36.60 -18.71 -8.46
C GLY A 69 -35.85 -19.20 -9.70
N ILE A 70 -36.53 -19.28 -10.84
CA ILE A 70 -35.98 -19.70 -12.12
C ILE A 70 -36.00 -18.50 -13.04
N LYS A 71 -34.85 -18.16 -13.63
CA LYS A 71 -34.74 -17.16 -14.69
C LYS A 71 -34.27 -17.83 -15.96
N LEU A 72 -35.11 -17.77 -16.99
CA LEU A 72 -34.80 -18.19 -18.35
C LEU A 72 -34.19 -17.03 -19.12
N PHE A 73 -33.29 -17.33 -20.05
CA PHE A 73 -32.63 -16.37 -20.93
C PHE A 73 -32.94 -16.70 -22.39
N GLY A 74 -33.01 -15.68 -23.24
CA GLY A 74 -33.34 -15.82 -24.67
C GLY A 74 -34.84 -16.02 -24.93
N VAL A 75 -35.70 -15.50 -24.04
CA VAL A 75 -37.15 -15.51 -24.23
C VAL A 75 -37.57 -14.18 -24.86
N ASP A 76 -37.89 -14.19 -26.14
CA ASP A 76 -38.23 -12.99 -26.91
C ASP A 76 -39.68 -12.54 -26.67
N GLY A 77 -39.94 -11.25 -26.92
CA GLY A 77 -41.26 -10.62 -26.82
C GLY A 77 -41.44 -9.72 -25.59
N GLU A 78 -42.38 -8.79 -25.65
CA GLU A 78 -42.62 -7.79 -24.60
C GLU A 78 -43.01 -8.45 -23.26
N LYS A 79 -42.36 -8.05 -22.15
CA LYS A 79 -42.64 -8.50 -20.78
C LYS A 79 -43.63 -7.58 -20.07
N LEU A 80 -44.36 -8.10 -19.10
CA LEU A 80 -45.43 -7.38 -18.38
C LEU A 80 -44.94 -6.42 -17.27
N LEU A 81 -43.62 -6.30 -17.05
CA LEU A 81 -43.02 -5.57 -15.94
C LEU A 81 -42.16 -4.40 -16.44
N GLU A 82 -42.51 -3.19 -16.04
CA GLU A 82 -41.73 -1.98 -16.34
C GLU A 82 -40.58 -1.76 -15.34
N PRO A 83 -39.40 -1.28 -15.77
CA PRO A 83 -39.05 -0.84 -17.14
C PRO A 83 -38.42 -1.95 -18.02
N ASP A 84 -38.55 -3.21 -17.62
CA ASP A 84 -37.86 -4.35 -18.23
C ASP A 84 -38.70 -5.01 -19.36
N GLN A 85 -39.59 -4.26 -20.03
CA GLN A 85 -40.49 -4.81 -21.05
C GLN A 85 -39.74 -5.44 -22.23
N ASP A 86 -38.60 -4.88 -22.63
CA ASP A 86 -37.81 -5.36 -23.76
C ASP A 86 -36.76 -6.42 -23.34
N ALA A 87 -36.74 -6.83 -22.08
CA ALA A 87 -35.78 -7.82 -21.61
C ALA A 87 -36.04 -9.20 -22.23
N THR A 88 -34.96 -9.91 -22.56
CA THR A 88 -35.00 -11.28 -23.12
C THR A 88 -34.98 -12.36 -22.03
N THR A 89 -35.40 -12.03 -20.81
CA THR A 89 -35.46 -12.96 -19.65
C THR A 89 -36.88 -13.22 -19.19
N HIS A 90 -37.14 -14.40 -18.62
CA HIS A 90 -38.47 -14.77 -18.11
C HIS A 90 -38.36 -15.48 -16.76
N ASP A 91 -39.23 -15.15 -15.81
CA ASP A 91 -39.16 -15.65 -14.45
C ASP A 91 -40.29 -16.63 -14.11
N PHE A 92 -39.92 -17.74 -13.45
CA PHE A 92 -40.86 -18.57 -12.69
C PHE A 92 -40.45 -18.57 -11.22
N ILE A 93 -41.44 -18.47 -10.32
CA ILE A 93 -41.19 -18.49 -8.87
C ILE A 93 -42.14 -19.51 -8.25
N LEU A 94 -41.57 -20.45 -7.50
CA LEU A 94 -42.31 -21.52 -6.86
C LEU A 94 -41.85 -21.69 -5.41
N GLN A 95 -42.67 -22.35 -4.59
CA GLN A 95 -42.40 -22.68 -3.19
C GLN A 95 -42.75 -24.14 -2.88
N ASN A 96 -42.18 -24.73 -1.84
CA ASN A 96 -42.33 -26.15 -1.52
C ASN A 96 -43.63 -26.53 -0.78
N HIS A 97 -44.70 -25.79 -1.06
CA HIS A 97 -46.05 -26.02 -0.58
C HIS A 97 -47.05 -25.62 -1.67
N ASP A 98 -48.19 -26.31 -1.75
CA ASP A 98 -49.09 -26.28 -2.91
C ASP A 98 -50.17 -25.19 -2.86
N VAL A 99 -50.34 -24.54 -1.71
CA VAL A 99 -51.24 -23.39 -1.49
C VAL A 99 -50.51 -22.22 -0.81
N PHE A 100 -51.14 -21.05 -0.81
CA PHE A 100 -50.70 -19.92 0.01
C PHE A 100 -51.42 -19.96 1.36
N PHE A 101 -50.90 -19.26 2.36
CA PHE A 101 -51.47 -19.27 3.71
C PHE A 101 -52.65 -18.29 3.91
N VAL A 102 -52.89 -17.40 2.94
CA VAL A 102 -54.04 -16.47 2.90
C VAL A 102 -54.60 -16.36 1.49
N ASP A 103 -55.87 -15.95 1.35
CA ASP A 103 -56.58 -15.99 0.07
C ASP A 103 -56.24 -14.82 -0.85
N THR A 104 -56.22 -13.60 -0.30
CA THR A 104 -56.09 -12.36 -1.09
C THR A 104 -54.94 -11.46 -0.63
N ALA A 105 -54.59 -10.46 -1.44
CA ALA A 105 -53.60 -9.44 -1.05
C ALA A 105 -54.04 -8.61 0.16
N ARG A 106 -55.35 -8.43 0.36
CA ARG A 106 -55.91 -7.74 1.52
C ARG A 106 -55.59 -8.53 2.79
N ASP A 107 -55.87 -9.83 2.78
CA ASP A 107 -55.60 -10.72 3.91
C ASP A 107 -54.11 -10.78 4.22
N MET A 108 -53.26 -10.82 3.18
CA MET A 108 -51.80 -10.77 3.34
C MET A 108 -51.34 -9.46 3.99
N CYS A 109 -51.90 -8.32 3.56
CA CYS A 109 -51.62 -7.02 4.15
C CYS A 109 -52.04 -6.98 5.62
N GLU A 110 -53.26 -7.46 5.93
CA GLU A 110 -53.80 -7.49 7.29
C GLU A 110 -52.95 -8.38 8.20
N PHE A 111 -52.65 -9.61 7.79
CA PHE A 111 -51.79 -10.53 8.54
C PHE A 111 -50.40 -9.93 8.79
N THR A 112 -49.80 -9.31 7.77
CA THR A 112 -48.48 -8.66 7.90
C THR A 112 -48.53 -7.48 8.88
N CYS A 113 -49.55 -6.62 8.79
CA CYS A 113 -49.74 -5.48 9.69
C CYS A 113 -49.97 -5.92 11.14
N GLN A 114 -50.81 -6.92 11.39
CA GLN A 114 -51.04 -7.46 12.73
C GLN A 114 -49.76 -8.08 13.30
N SER A 115 -49.02 -8.84 12.50
CA SER A 115 -47.74 -9.45 12.89
C SER A 115 -46.70 -8.39 13.27
N LEU A 116 -46.58 -7.30 12.51
CA LEU A 116 -45.66 -6.19 12.81
C LEU A 116 -46.03 -5.43 14.09
N HIS A 117 -47.31 -5.46 14.51
CA HIS A 117 -47.78 -4.88 15.77
C HIS A 117 -47.81 -5.89 16.93
N GLY A 118 -47.20 -7.06 16.78
CA GLY A 118 -47.14 -8.10 17.82
C GLY A 118 -48.46 -8.84 18.07
N LYS A 119 -49.41 -8.75 17.12
CA LYS A 119 -50.76 -9.36 17.19
C LYS A 119 -50.95 -10.49 16.18
N GLY A 120 -49.85 -11.10 15.70
CA GLY A 120 -49.89 -12.21 14.75
C GLY A 120 -50.71 -13.40 15.27
N ASP A 121 -50.44 -13.83 16.51
CA ASP A 121 -51.16 -14.96 17.14
C ASP A 121 -52.66 -14.67 17.33
N ASP A 122 -53.03 -13.41 17.57
CA ASP A 122 -54.43 -12.99 17.67
C ASP A 122 -55.17 -13.12 16.33
N TYR A 123 -54.49 -12.75 15.25
CA TYR A 123 -55.00 -12.92 13.89
C TYR A 123 -55.17 -14.41 13.57
N LEU A 124 -54.16 -15.23 13.88
CA LEU A 124 -54.18 -16.67 13.62
C LEU A 124 -55.31 -17.41 14.34
N ARG A 125 -55.60 -17.03 15.60
CA ARG A 125 -56.76 -17.57 16.34
C ARG A 125 -58.11 -17.27 15.67
N GLN A 126 -58.21 -16.15 14.95
CA GLN A 126 -59.42 -15.76 14.20
C GLN A 126 -59.47 -16.38 12.79
N HIS A 127 -58.34 -16.91 12.30
CA HIS A 127 -58.18 -17.46 10.96
C HIS A 127 -57.59 -18.88 11.02
N PRO A 128 -58.34 -19.88 11.54
CA PRO A 128 -57.84 -21.23 11.78
C PRO A 128 -57.35 -21.94 10.50
N LYS A 129 -57.91 -21.61 9.33
CA LYS A 129 -57.43 -22.12 8.03
C LYS A 129 -56.00 -21.65 7.74
N THR A 130 -55.70 -20.37 7.96
CA THR A 130 -54.35 -19.81 7.80
C THR A 130 -53.37 -20.44 8.78
N GLN A 131 -53.77 -20.62 10.05
CA GLN A 131 -52.95 -21.32 11.04
C GLN A 131 -52.62 -22.74 10.58
N GLN A 132 -53.61 -23.53 10.16
CA GLN A 132 -53.39 -24.90 9.71
C GLN A 132 -52.43 -24.97 8.53
N ILE A 133 -52.57 -24.08 7.53
CA ILE A 133 -51.66 -24.05 6.38
C ILE A 133 -50.23 -23.69 6.81
N LEU A 134 -50.06 -22.72 7.71
CA LEU A 134 -48.73 -22.38 8.24
C LEU A 134 -48.10 -23.53 9.02
N ASP A 135 -48.89 -24.29 9.78
CA ASP A 135 -48.42 -25.50 10.46
C ASP A 135 -48.00 -26.59 9.46
N ASP A 136 -48.77 -26.79 8.38
CA ASP A 136 -48.45 -27.73 7.31
C ASP A 136 -47.19 -27.31 6.51
N MET A 137 -46.96 -26.00 6.36
CA MET A 137 -45.76 -25.44 5.74
C MET A 137 -44.51 -25.64 6.61
N ALA A 138 -44.65 -25.68 7.93
CA ALA A 138 -43.56 -25.77 8.91
C ALA A 138 -42.97 -27.20 9.04
N LYS A 139 -42.52 -27.77 7.91
CA LYS A 139 -41.99 -29.15 7.82
C LYS A 139 -40.46 -29.21 7.70
N GLN A 140 -39.86 -30.31 8.19
CA GLN A 140 -38.45 -30.61 7.98
C GLN A 140 -38.22 -31.06 6.54
N VAL A 141 -37.24 -30.46 5.86
CA VAL A 141 -36.96 -30.70 4.44
C VAL A 141 -35.54 -31.27 4.33
N PRO A 142 -35.33 -32.46 3.73
CA PRO A 142 -33.99 -33.04 3.68
C PRO A 142 -33.06 -32.36 2.67
N SER A 143 -33.62 -31.80 1.59
CA SER A 143 -32.84 -31.08 0.57
C SER A 143 -33.72 -30.17 -0.27
N VAL A 144 -33.18 -29.03 -0.69
CA VAL A 144 -33.82 -28.18 -1.71
C VAL A 144 -33.79 -28.80 -3.11
N LEU A 145 -32.96 -29.81 -3.36
CA LEU A 145 -32.88 -30.51 -4.66
C LEU A 145 -33.84 -31.69 -4.79
N VAL A 146 -34.52 -32.09 -3.71
CA VAL A 146 -35.43 -33.26 -3.68
C VAL A 146 -36.84 -32.90 -3.22
N SER A 147 -37.16 -31.61 -3.22
CA SER A 147 -38.48 -31.10 -2.85
C SER A 147 -39.33 -30.83 -4.08
N ASP A 148 -40.62 -31.09 -3.98
CA ASP A 148 -41.61 -30.56 -4.92
C ASP A 148 -41.79 -29.05 -4.71
N TYR A 149 -42.10 -28.32 -5.78
CA TYR A 149 -42.41 -26.89 -5.71
C TYR A 149 -43.64 -26.53 -6.54
N TRP A 150 -44.43 -25.56 -6.09
CA TRP A 150 -45.62 -25.05 -6.78
C TRP A 150 -45.56 -23.53 -6.94
N SER A 151 -46.08 -22.98 -8.05
CA SER A 151 -46.24 -21.53 -8.23
C SER A 151 -47.22 -20.92 -7.23
N VAL A 152 -48.09 -21.77 -6.67
CA VAL A 152 -49.18 -21.49 -5.73
C VAL A 152 -50.29 -20.63 -6.32
N LEU A 153 -49.92 -19.54 -7.00
CA LEU A 153 -50.83 -18.64 -7.68
C LEU A 153 -51.00 -19.08 -9.15
N PRO A 154 -52.22 -18.92 -9.70
CA PRO A 154 -52.49 -19.22 -11.10
C PRO A 154 -51.90 -18.15 -12.02
N SER A 155 -51.64 -18.54 -13.26
CA SER A 155 -51.20 -17.68 -14.35
C SER A 155 -52.00 -18.00 -15.61
N HIS A 156 -52.11 -17.05 -16.52
CA HIS A 156 -52.62 -17.31 -17.85
C HIS A 156 -51.78 -18.38 -18.56
N PHE A 157 -52.39 -19.07 -19.52
CA PHE A 157 -51.74 -19.98 -20.45
C PHE A 157 -52.29 -19.73 -21.86
N GLY A 158 -51.93 -18.57 -22.40
CA GLY A 158 -52.52 -18.02 -23.62
C GLY A 158 -53.86 -17.32 -23.35
N GLU A 159 -54.71 -17.24 -24.37
CA GLU A 159 -56.01 -16.60 -24.26
C GLU A 159 -57.02 -17.54 -23.57
N GLY A 160 -57.74 -17.02 -22.56
CA GLY A 160 -58.88 -17.70 -21.94
C GLY A 160 -58.58 -18.96 -21.11
N ARG A 161 -57.31 -19.30 -20.85
CA ARG A 161 -56.92 -20.46 -20.03
C ARG A 161 -55.99 -20.04 -18.89
N HIS A 162 -56.07 -20.76 -17.77
CA HIS A 162 -55.21 -20.55 -16.61
C HIS A 162 -54.58 -21.85 -16.14
N VAL A 163 -53.38 -21.74 -15.58
CA VAL A 163 -52.60 -22.87 -15.04
C VAL A 163 -51.93 -22.52 -13.72
N LYS A 164 -51.63 -23.53 -12.91
CA LYS A 164 -50.58 -23.49 -11.88
C LYS A 164 -49.36 -24.29 -12.38
N TYR A 165 -48.16 -23.84 -12.00
CA TYR A 165 -46.92 -24.54 -12.35
C TYR A 165 -46.46 -25.41 -11.18
N LYS A 166 -45.88 -26.58 -11.48
CA LYS A 166 -45.31 -27.50 -10.50
C LYS A 166 -43.92 -27.96 -10.95
N LEU A 167 -43.03 -28.20 -9.99
CA LEU A 167 -41.76 -28.88 -10.17
C LEU A 167 -41.76 -30.17 -9.36
N GLU A 168 -41.34 -31.26 -9.99
CA GLU A 168 -41.20 -32.58 -9.37
C GLU A 168 -39.77 -33.09 -9.60
N PRO A 169 -39.00 -33.41 -8.56
CA PRO A 169 -37.62 -33.88 -8.70
C PRO A 169 -37.57 -35.27 -9.35
N VAL A 170 -36.58 -35.50 -10.21
CA VAL A 170 -36.38 -36.77 -10.93
C VAL A 170 -34.99 -37.32 -10.61
N ASP A 171 -34.92 -38.62 -10.35
CA ASP A 171 -33.68 -39.37 -10.11
C ASP A 171 -32.67 -38.64 -9.19
N PRO A 172 -33.09 -38.24 -7.97
CA PRO A 172 -32.27 -37.39 -7.14
C PRO A 172 -30.96 -38.06 -6.73
N VAL A 173 -29.84 -37.35 -6.88
CA VAL A 173 -28.53 -37.79 -6.36
C VAL A 173 -28.67 -38.08 -4.86
N PRO A 174 -28.29 -39.28 -4.38
CA PRO A 174 -28.36 -39.62 -2.96
C PRO A 174 -27.62 -38.63 -2.06
N PRO A 175 -27.97 -38.48 -0.76
CA PRO A 175 -27.20 -37.66 0.17
C PRO A 175 -25.73 -38.10 0.23
N ALA A 176 -24.86 -37.23 0.77
CA ALA A 176 -23.53 -37.66 1.18
C ALA A 176 -23.63 -38.66 2.35
N ASP A 177 -22.61 -39.48 2.55
CA ASP A 177 -22.61 -40.51 3.60
C ASP A 177 -23.01 -39.90 4.95
N GLY A 178 -24.12 -40.40 5.54
CA GLY A 178 -24.68 -39.92 6.81
C GLY A 178 -25.98 -39.09 6.70
N GLY A 179 -26.38 -38.65 5.50
CA GLY A 179 -27.58 -37.81 5.34
C GLY A 179 -27.35 -36.33 5.72
N PRO A 180 -28.40 -35.48 5.64
CA PRO A 180 -28.26 -34.08 6.07
C PRO A 180 -27.99 -33.98 7.57
N ASP A 181 -26.95 -33.24 7.95
CA ASP A 181 -26.65 -32.94 9.35
C ASP A 181 -27.57 -31.82 9.85
N TYR A 182 -28.71 -32.20 10.43
CA TYR A 182 -29.68 -31.24 10.97
C TYR A 182 -29.17 -30.44 12.18
N SER A 183 -27.98 -30.74 12.71
CA SER A 183 -27.33 -29.90 13.73
C SER A 183 -26.59 -28.71 13.10
N ASP A 184 -26.24 -28.77 11.81
CA ASP A 184 -25.72 -27.63 11.07
C ASP A 184 -26.86 -26.62 10.83
N PRO A 185 -26.74 -25.37 11.33
CA PRO A 185 -27.73 -24.34 11.09
C PRO A 185 -27.93 -24.00 9.60
N PHE A 186 -27.03 -24.43 8.71
CA PHE A 186 -27.07 -24.21 7.26
C PHE A 186 -27.11 -25.51 6.44
N TYR A 187 -27.62 -26.61 7.00
CA TYR A 187 -27.54 -27.94 6.37
C TYR A 187 -28.12 -28.01 4.95
N LEU A 188 -29.12 -27.19 4.61
CA LEU A 188 -29.70 -27.17 3.26
C LEU A 188 -28.72 -26.62 2.22
N ARG A 189 -27.88 -25.64 2.60
CA ARG A 189 -26.78 -25.15 1.76
C ARG A 189 -25.72 -26.22 1.59
N ALA A 190 -25.29 -26.82 2.71
CA ALA A 190 -24.27 -27.87 2.69
C ALA A 190 -24.70 -29.05 1.81
N ASP A 191 -25.95 -29.51 1.96
CA ASP A 191 -26.52 -30.60 1.17
C ASP A 191 -26.65 -30.24 -0.32
N LEU A 192 -27.13 -29.04 -0.67
CA LEU A 192 -27.19 -28.59 -2.07
C LEU A 192 -25.80 -28.64 -2.72
N HIS A 193 -24.80 -28.05 -2.05
CA HIS A 193 -23.43 -27.97 -2.57
C HIS A 193 -22.85 -29.38 -2.75
N ALA A 194 -23.02 -30.25 -1.76
CA ALA A 194 -22.50 -31.62 -1.81
C ALA A 194 -23.19 -32.50 -2.87
N ARG A 195 -24.50 -32.35 -3.10
CA ARG A 195 -25.22 -33.14 -4.11
C ARG A 195 -24.89 -32.70 -5.53
N ILE A 196 -24.94 -31.40 -5.80
CA ILE A 196 -24.75 -30.88 -7.17
C ILE A 196 -23.28 -30.99 -7.63
N GLN A 197 -22.33 -31.11 -6.70
CA GLN A 197 -20.94 -31.44 -7.03
C GLN A 197 -20.74 -32.91 -7.41
N ARG A 198 -21.63 -33.82 -7.00
CA ARG A 198 -21.52 -35.28 -7.24
C ARG A 198 -22.32 -35.75 -8.45
N GLY A 199 -23.28 -34.97 -8.92
CA GLY A 199 -24.09 -35.34 -10.07
C GLY A 199 -25.07 -34.25 -10.49
N GLU A 200 -25.80 -34.55 -11.55
CA GLU A 200 -26.84 -33.70 -12.11
C GLU A 200 -28.12 -33.75 -11.26
N ALA A 201 -28.81 -32.60 -11.10
CA ALA A 201 -30.14 -32.54 -10.51
C ALA A 201 -31.19 -32.21 -11.58
N ARG A 202 -32.34 -32.90 -11.55
CA ARG A 202 -33.42 -32.75 -12.53
C ARG A 202 -34.76 -32.49 -11.89
N PHE A 203 -35.59 -31.68 -12.56
CA PHE A 203 -37.00 -31.51 -12.21
C PHE A 203 -37.88 -31.55 -13.46
N ARG A 204 -39.01 -32.25 -13.39
CA ARG A 204 -40.10 -32.07 -14.37
C ARG A 204 -40.79 -30.76 -14.07
N PHE A 205 -41.00 -29.96 -15.09
CA PHE A 205 -41.82 -28.76 -15.04
C PHE A 205 -43.20 -29.10 -15.60
N LEU A 206 -44.22 -28.99 -14.75
CA LEU A 206 -45.59 -29.40 -15.05
C LEU A 206 -46.55 -28.20 -15.03
N VAL A 207 -47.59 -28.28 -15.85
CA VAL A 207 -48.72 -27.35 -15.86
C VAL A 207 -49.98 -28.07 -15.40
N GLN A 208 -50.70 -27.46 -14.46
CA GLN A 208 -52.00 -27.92 -13.98
C GLN A 208 -53.07 -26.93 -14.45
N PHE A 209 -54.00 -27.36 -15.28
CA PHE A 209 -55.02 -26.47 -15.86
C PHE A 209 -56.17 -26.19 -14.89
N GLN A 210 -56.73 -24.99 -15.02
CA GLN A 210 -58.02 -24.69 -14.44
C GLN A 210 -59.10 -25.43 -15.24
N THR A 211 -59.81 -26.37 -14.62
CA THR A 211 -60.91 -27.13 -15.26
C THR A 211 -62.29 -26.72 -14.77
N ASN A 212 -62.40 -26.11 -13.58
CA ASN A 212 -63.63 -25.58 -13.01
C ASN A 212 -63.35 -24.29 -12.22
N ASP A 213 -63.94 -23.17 -12.62
CA ASP A 213 -63.75 -21.86 -11.97
C ASP A 213 -64.25 -21.81 -10.52
N GLU A 214 -65.23 -22.63 -10.15
CA GLU A 214 -65.78 -22.67 -8.78
C GLU A 214 -64.80 -23.33 -7.79
N ASP A 215 -64.21 -24.47 -8.18
CA ASP A 215 -63.30 -25.25 -7.34
C ASP A 215 -61.83 -24.82 -7.50
N MET A 216 -61.52 -24.10 -8.59
CA MET A 216 -60.18 -23.62 -8.93
C MET A 216 -60.18 -22.10 -9.13
N PRO A 217 -60.52 -21.31 -8.09
CA PRO A 217 -60.64 -19.86 -8.20
C PRO A 217 -59.28 -19.20 -8.48
N LEU A 218 -59.31 -18.09 -9.23
CA LEU A 218 -58.12 -17.31 -9.57
C LEU A 218 -57.62 -16.40 -8.44
N ASP A 219 -58.49 -16.03 -7.49
CA ASP A 219 -58.18 -15.13 -6.36
C ASP A 219 -58.64 -15.69 -5.01
N ALA A 220 -58.27 -16.94 -4.73
CA ALA A 220 -58.37 -17.54 -3.40
C ALA A 220 -57.22 -18.55 -3.21
N ALA A 221 -56.05 -18.03 -2.85
CA ALA A 221 -54.81 -18.78 -2.91
C ALA A 221 -54.68 -19.91 -1.86
N THR A 222 -55.58 -19.99 -0.87
CA THR A 222 -55.64 -21.12 0.07
C THR A 222 -56.42 -22.33 -0.49
N VAL A 223 -57.03 -22.21 -1.67
CA VAL A 223 -57.75 -23.31 -2.34
C VAL A 223 -56.76 -24.18 -3.13
N ARG A 224 -56.68 -25.46 -2.74
CA ARG A 224 -55.89 -26.49 -3.41
C ARG A 224 -56.59 -26.93 -4.68
N TRP A 225 -55.87 -26.91 -5.81
CA TRP A 225 -56.37 -27.47 -7.06
C TRP A 225 -56.12 -28.97 -7.07
N SER A 226 -57.18 -29.77 -7.15
CA SER A 226 -57.09 -31.23 -7.13
C SER A 226 -56.26 -31.76 -8.32
N GLU A 227 -55.17 -32.46 -8.04
CA GLU A 227 -54.38 -33.15 -9.07
C GLU A 227 -55.11 -34.37 -9.65
N THR A 228 -56.21 -34.82 -9.03
CA THR A 228 -57.08 -35.86 -9.61
C THR A 228 -58.01 -35.26 -10.66
N ASP A 229 -58.58 -34.09 -10.39
CA ASP A 229 -59.54 -33.44 -11.30
C ASP A 229 -58.86 -32.63 -12.40
N SER A 230 -57.64 -32.16 -12.16
CA SER A 230 -56.72 -31.65 -13.17
C SER A 230 -55.33 -32.24 -12.96
N PRO A 231 -55.00 -33.36 -13.63
CA PRO A 231 -53.66 -33.94 -13.59
C PRO A 231 -52.58 -32.99 -14.12
N PRO A 232 -51.45 -32.79 -13.40
CA PRO A 232 -50.32 -32.03 -13.90
C PRO A 232 -49.71 -32.65 -15.16
N ILE A 233 -49.55 -31.85 -16.20
CA ILE A 233 -49.00 -32.27 -17.50
C ILE A 233 -47.54 -31.80 -17.58
N HIS A 234 -46.63 -32.72 -17.86
CA HIS A 234 -45.21 -32.43 -18.03
C HIS A 234 -44.95 -31.72 -19.36
N VAL A 235 -44.35 -30.53 -19.31
CA VAL A 235 -44.15 -29.67 -20.50
C VAL A 235 -42.69 -29.30 -20.75
N ALA A 236 -41.84 -29.38 -19.72
CA ALA A 236 -40.41 -29.15 -19.83
C ALA A 236 -39.64 -29.86 -18.71
N THR A 237 -38.33 -29.96 -18.83
CA THR A 237 -37.43 -30.52 -17.83
C THR A 237 -36.34 -29.51 -17.48
N LEU A 238 -36.20 -29.19 -16.20
CA LEU A 238 -35.06 -28.44 -15.67
C LEU A 238 -33.90 -29.39 -15.44
N ILE A 239 -32.75 -29.08 -16.04
CA ILE A 239 -31.52 -29.85 -15.91
C ILE A 239 -30.42 -28.96 -15.32
N LEU A 240 -29.97 -29.28 -14.11
CA LEU A 240 -28.87 -28.63 -13.42
C LEU A 240 -27.64 -29.55 -13.48
N PRO A 241 -26.69 -29.33 -14.40
CA PRO A 241 -25.52 -30.19 -14.53
C PRO A 241 -24.66 -30.15 -13.27
N GLN A 242 -23.82 -31.18 -13.12
CA GLN A 242 -22.80 -31.23 -12.07
C GLN A 242 -21.97 -29.94 -12.08
N GLN A 243 -21.90 -29.25 -10.94
CA GLN A 243 -21.20 -27.98 -10.81
C GLN A 243 -20.81 -27.69 -9.36
N ASP A 244 -19.91 -26.75 -9.14
CA ASP A 244 -19.63 -26.22 -7.81
C ASP A 244 -20.45 -24.94 -7.54
N ALA A 245 -21.56 -25.10 -6.80
CA ALA A 245 -22.39 -23.97 -6.36
C ALA A 245 -21.68 -23.00 -5.38
N GLY A 246 -20.52 -23.40 -4.83
CA GLY A 246 -19.62 -22.58 -4.02
C GLY A 246 -18.65 -21.72 -4.82
N THR A 247 -18.62 -21.85 -6.15
CA THR A 247 -17.71 -21.07 -7.01
C THR A 247 -17.84 -19.57 -6.73
N ARG A 248 -16.70 -18.89 -6.58
CA ARG A 248 -16.64 -17.46 -6.27
C ARG A 248 -17.53 -16.65 -7.22
N GLY A 249 -18.35 -15.76 -6.65
CA GLY A 249 -19.26 -14.88 -7.40
C GLY A 249 -20.59 -15.50 -7.81
N GLN A 250 -20.78 -16.82 -7.71
CA GLN A 250 -22.03 -17.50 -8.09
C GLN A 250 -23.21 -17.11 -7.20
N SER A 251 -23.01 -17.16 -5.89
CA SER A 251 -24.01 -16.74 -4.91
C SER A 251 -24.36 -15.26 -5.06
N THR A 252 -23.36 -14.39 -5.27
CA THR A 252 -23.57 -12.95 -5.49
C THR A 252 -24.38 -12.68 -6.76
N TYR A 253 -24.07 -13.38 -7.86
CA TYR A 253 -24.82 -13.26 -9.11
C TYR A 253 -26.30 -13.61 -8.91
N GLY A 254 -26.61 -14.79 -8.34
CA GLY A 254 -28.00 -15.19 -8.12
C GLY A 254 -28.73 -14.35 -7.07
N GLU A 255 -28.01 -13.80 -6.08
CA GLU A 255 -28.60 -12.85 -5.14
C GLU A 255 -28.94 -11.53 -5.84
N ASN A 256 -28.14 -11.09 -6.82
CA ASN A 256 -28.36 -9.86 -7.60
C ASN A 256 -29.48 -9.97 -8.64
N LEU A 257 -29.70 -11.15 -9.24
CA LEU A 257 -30.82 -11.37 -10.19
C LEU A 257 -32.16 -10.91 -9.59
N ALA A 258 -32.99 -10.17 -10.33
CA ALA A 258 -34.36 -9.94 -9.89
C ALA A 258 -35.23 -11.16 -10.24
N TYR A 259 -36.20 -11.47 -9.39
CA TYR A 259 -37.20 -12.51 -9.66
C TYR A 259 -38.55 -11.90 -9.40
N ASN A 260 -39.42 -11.81 -10.40
CA ASN A 260 -40.79 -11.30 -10.27
C ASN A 260 -41.74 -12.13 -11.14
N PRO A 261 -42.86 -12.66 -10.62
CA PRO A 261 -43.77 -13.46 -11.45
C PRO A 261 -44.37 -12.67 -12.62
N TRP A 262 -44.38 -11.33 -12.54
CA TRP A 262 -44.80 -10.46 -13.64
C TRP A 262 -43.71 -10.20 -14.68
N HIS A 263 -42.48 -10.66 -14.44
CA HIS A 263 -41.42 -10.66 -15.44
C HIS A 263 -41.61 -11.84 -16.39
N ALA A 264 -42.74 -11.81 -17.10
CA ALA A 264 -43.26 -12.87 -17.92
C ALA A 264 -43.89 -12.32 -19.20
N LEU A 265 -44.03 -13.18 -20.20
CA LEU A 265 -44.79 -12.91 -21.42
C LEU A 265 -46.29 -12.75 -21.09
N PRO A 266 -47.06 -11.98 -21.87
CA PRO A 266 -48.51 -11.85 -21.72
C PRO A 266 -49.26 -13.18 -21.65
N ALA A 267 -48.80 -14.18 -22.41
CA ALA A 267 -49.36 -15.52 -22.40
C ALA A 267 -49.29 -16.22 -21.03
N HIS A 268 -48.35 -15.80 -20.18
CA HIS A 268 -48.09 -16.35 -18.84
C HIS A 268 -48.40 -15.34 -17.73
N LYS A 269 -49.27 -14.35 -18.01
CA LYS A 269 -49.64 -13.29 -17.07
C LYS A 269 -50.14 -13.87 -15.74
N PRO A 270 -49.53 -13.54 -14.58
CA PRO A 270 -50.04 -13.97 -13.28
C PRO A 270 -51.48 -13.47 -13.02
N ALA A 271 -52.27 -14.25 -12.30
CA ALA A 271 -53.66 -13.93 -11.95
C ALA A 271 -53.87 -13.89 -10.42
N GLY A 272 -54.84 -13.08 -9.99
CA GLY A 272 -55.21 -12.90 -8.58
C GLY A 272 -54.52 -11.72 -7.88
N SER A 273 -55.14 -11.22 -6.82
CA SER A 273 -54.74 -10.02 -6.09
C SER A 273 -53.37 -10.15 -5.43
N ILE A 274 -53.00 -11.34 -4.93
CA ILE A 274 -51.66 -11.59 -4.36
C ILE A 274 -50.59 -11.48 -5.45
N ALA A 275 -50.89 -11.92 -6.68
CA ALA A 275 -49.97 -11.75 -7.79
C ALA A 275 -49.77 -10.26 -8.09
N ASP A 276 -50.85 -9.47 -8.16
CA ASP A 276 -50.77 -8.01 -8.33
C ASP A 276 -49.90 -7.34 -7.24
N ALA A 277 -50.07 -7.74 -5.98
CA ALA A 277 -49.24 -7.23 -4.88
C ALA A 277 -47.76 -7.59 -5.04
N ARG A 278 -47.46 -8.84 -5.45
CA ARG A 278 -46.09 -9.29 -5.73
C ARG A 278 -45.43 -8.48 -6.85
N LYS A 279 -46.18 -8.03 -7.86
CA LYS A 279 -45.67 -7.14 -8.93
C LYS A 279 -44.92 -5.95 -8.34
N VAL A 280 -45.60 -5.23 -7.44
CA VAL A 280 -45.12 -3.97 -6.86
C VAL A 280 -44.04 -4.22 -5.81
N VAL A 281 -44.26 -5.16 -4.89
CA VAL A 281 -43.34 -5.41 -3.76
C VAL A 281 -42.00 -5.98 -4.26
N TYR A 282 -42.03 -6.92 -5.21
CA TYR A 282 -40.80 -7.55 -5.70
C TYR A 282 -40.01 -6.57 -6.58
N ARG A 283 -40.69 -5.73 -7.37
CA ARG A 283 -40.06 -4.63 -8.11
C ARG A 283 -39.38 -3.64 -7.16
N ALA A 284 -40.08 -3.19 -6.11
CA ALA A 284 -39.52 -2.25 -5.13
C ALA A 284 -38.31 -2.85 -4.39
N SER A 285 -38.39 -4.13 -4.02
CA SER A 285 -37.26 -4.89 -3.46
C SER A 285 -36.06 -4.94 -4.41
N ALA A 286 -36.28 -5.30 -5.67
CA ALA A 286 -35.23 -5.34 -6.68
C ALA A 286 -34.60 -3.96 -6.93
N ALA A 287 -35.41 -2.91 -7.06
CA ALA A 287 -34.95 -1.54 -7.23
C ALA A 287 -34.11 -1.06 -6.02
N ASN A 288 -34.57 -1.32 -4.80
CA ASN A 288 -33.83 -0.97 -3.59
C ASN A 288 -32.49 -1.70 -3.51
N ARG A 289 -32.46 -3.02 -3.77
CA ARG A 289 -31.21 -3.79 -3.78
C ARG A 289 -30.27 -3.33 -4.90
N ARG A 290 -30.79 -3.06 -6.09
CA ARG A 290 -30.00 -2.55 -7.22
C ARG A 290 -29.34 -1.21 -6.88
N ASN A 291 -30.11 -0.30 -6.28
CA ASN A 291 -29.62 1.00 -5.83
C ASN A 291 -28.56 0.88 -4.70
N VAL A 292 -28.92 0.24 -3.58
CA VAL A 292 -28.05 0.16 -2.40
C VAL A 292 -26.78 -0.64 -2.69
N ASN A 293 -26.90 -1.79 -3.37
CA ASN A 293 -25.79 -2.73 -3.60
C ASN A 293 -24.95 -2.38 -4.83
N GLY A 294 -25.29 -1.31 -5.58
CA GLY A 294 -24.55 -0.90 -6.78
C GLY A 294 -24.68 -1.88 -7.96
N VAL A 295 -25.85 -2.50 -8.13
CA VAL A 295 -26.13 -3.40 -9.26
C VAL A 295 -26.87 -2.60 -10.35
N PRO A 296 -26.57 -2.80 -11.65
CA PRO A 296 -27.28 -2.12 -12.74
C PRO A 296 -28.81 -2.21 -12.62
N GLN A 297 -29.49 -1.11 -12.98
CA GLN A 297 -30.96 -1.02 -13.02
C GLN A 297 -31.54 -1.61 -14.32
N ALA A 298 -31.18 -2.86 -14.64
CA ALA A 298 -31.68 -3.56 -15.81
C ALA A 298 -31.69 -5.09 -15.58
N GLU A 299 -32.51 -5.79 -16.35
CA GLU A 299 -32.39 -7.25 -16.51
C GLU A 299 -31.12 -7.65 -17.28
N PRO A 300 -30.49 -8.79 -16.93
CA PRO A 300 -29.37 -9.30 -17.70
C PRO A 300 -29.83 -9.88 -19.04
N VAL A 301 -29.15 -9.53 -20.13
CA VAL A 301 -29.50 -10.02 -21.49
C VAL A 301 -28.84 -11.36 -21.81
N VAL A 302 -27.67 -11.63 -21.21
CA VAL A 302 -26.89 -12.85 -21.42
C VAL A 302 -26.79 -13.60 -20.08
N PRO A 303 -27.09 -14.91 -20.03
CA PRO A 303 -26.87 -15.70 -18.82
C PRO A 303 -25.39 -15.68 -18.49
N ARG A 304 -25.02 -15.56 -17.22
CA ARG A 304 -23.63 -15.80 -16.78
C ARG A 304 -23.15 -17.13 -17.39
N PRO A 305 -22.16 -17.14 -18.32
CA PRO A 305 -21.61 -18.38 -18.90
C PRO A 305 -21.28 -19.49 -17.89
N SER A 306 -21.44 -20.75 -18.28
CA SER A 306 -21.12 -21.92 -17.43
C SER A 306 -19.60 -22.13 -17.24
N GLN A 307 -18.77 -21.51 -18.07
CA GLN A 307 -17.30 -21.65 -18.11
C GLN A 307 -16.54 -20.87 -17.01
N TYR A 308 -17.21 -20.40 -15.97
CA TYR A 308 -16.63 -19.62 -14.87
C TYR A 308 -16.10 -20.47 -13.71
N ALA A 309 -15.63 -21.68 -14.01
CA ALA A 309 -14.71 -22.41 -13.15
C ALA A 309 -13.43 -21.55 -12.92
N PRO A 310 -12.70 -21.76 -11.82
CA PRO A 310 -11.47 -21.00 -11.53
C PRO A 310 -10.48 -21.05 -12.72
N GLY A 311 -9.98 -19.88 -13.18
CA GLY A 311 -8.79 -19.81 -14.04
C GLY A 311 -8.90 -19.18 -15.44
N VAL A 312 -9.97 -18.48 -15.83
CA VAL A 312 -10.04 -17.76 -17.13
C VAL A 312 -10.54 -16.32 -16.95
N ASP A 313 -9.87 -15.38 -17.63
CA ASP A 313 -10.03 -13.92 -17.54
C ASP A 313 -11.18 -13.38 -18.41
N TYR A 314 -11.91 -12.38 -17.89
CA TYR A 314 -13.13 -11.81 -18.49
C TYR A 314 -12.86 -10.47 -19.21
N PRO A 315 -13.59 -10.10 -20.27
CA PRO A 315 -13.73 -8.70 -20.65
C PRO A 315 -14.72 -8.01 -19.69
N GLY A 316 -14.18 -7.40 -18.62
CA GLY A 316 -14.94 -6.89 -17.48
C GLY A 316 -15.78 -5.64 -17.77
N ALA A 317 -17.04 -5.65 -17.35
CA ALA A 317 -17.63 -4.43 -16.79
C ALA A 317 -16.85 -4.13 -15.50
N LYS A 318 -15.89 -3.20 -15.57
CA LYS A 318 -15.08 -2.81 -14.41
C LYS A 318 -16.01 -2.23 -13.35
N ASP A 319 -15.94 -2.74 -12.12
CA ASP A 319 -16.58 -2.08 -10.97
C ASP A 319 -15.85 -0.76 -10.71
N THR A 320 -16.46 0.33 -11.15
CA THR A 320 -15.91 1.70 -11.02
C THR A 320 -16.41 2.41 -9.76
N ARG A 321 -17.18 1.75 -8.89
CA ARG A 321 -17.69 2.41 -7.69
C ARG A 321 -16.60 2.47 -6.63
N ILE A 322 -16.10 3.67 -6.38
CA ILE A 322 -15.11 3.91 -5.32
C ILE A 322 -15.79 3.82 -3.95
N VAL A 323 -15.38 2.90 -3.08
CA VAL A 323 -15.93 2.76 -1.71
C VAL A 323 -14.96 3.19 -0.61
N ARG A 324 -13.66 3.25 -0.94
CA ARG A 324 -12.59 3.79 -0.08
C ARG A 324 -11.54 4.45 -0.95
N ALA A 325 -10.67 5.24 -0.34
CA ALA A 325 -9.50 5.81 -0.99
C ALA A 325 -8.24 5.66 -0.11
N ALA A 326 -7.06 5.82 -0.68
CA ALA A 326 -5.80 5.83 0.05
C ALA A 326 -4.84 6.87 -0.53
N ILE A 327 -4.04 7.49 0.35
CA ILE A 327 -3.01 8.46 -0.03
C ILE A 327 -1.72 7.72 -0.37
N HIS A 328 -1.08 8.09 -1.47
CA HIS A 328 0.21 7.53 -1.93
C HIS A 328 1.18 8.66 -2.34
N PRO A 329 2.48 8.56 -2.02
CA PRO A 329 3.11 7.49 -1.26
C PRO A 329 2.59 7.41 0.19
N ALA A 330 2.62 6.22 0.77
CA ALA A 330 2.24 5.98 2.15
C ALA A 330 3.20 6.65 3.16
N ILE A 331 4.47 6.74 2.78
CA ILE A 331 5.52 7.52 3.46
C ILE A 331 6.16 8.39 2.38
N GLY A 332 5.82 9.68 2.36
CA GLY A 332 6.40 10.65 1.43
C GLY A 332 7.69 11.25 1.98
N ILE A 333 8.67 11.45 1.09
CA ILE A 333 9.96 12.02 1.43
C ILE A 333 10.08 13.40 0.79
N ALA A 334 10.27 14.42 1.62
CA ALA A 334 10.67 15.75 1.22
C ALA A 334 12.13 15.98 1.65
N ARG A 335 12.84 16.90 1.00
CA ARG A 335 14.22 17.22 1.36
C ARG A 335 14.44 18.72 1.46
N VAL A 336 15.25 19.11 2.44
CA VAL A 336 15.63 20.51 2.64
C VAL A 336 16.50 21.03 1.49
N GLY A 337 16.42 22.33 1.23
CA GLY A 337 17.18 23.05 0.21
C GLY A 337 17.14 24.55 0.50
N ASN A 338 18.19 25.30 0.16
CA ASN A 338 18.32 26.72 0.51
C ASN A 338 17.76 27.66 -0.57
N SER A 339 17.21 27.13 -1.68
CA SER A 339 16.44 27.94 -2.62
C SER A 339 15.15 28.43 -1.96
N VAL A 340 14.90 29.74 -2.07
CA VAL A 340 13.74 30.41 -1.46
C VAL A 340 12.44 29.89 -2.08
N ASP A 341 12.37 29.91 -3.42
CA ASP A 341 11.13 29.65 -4.15
C ASP A 341 11.18 28.37 -5.00
N ALA A 342 12.37 27.93 -5.43
CA ALA A 342 12.46 26.83 -6.39
C ALA A 342 12.50 25.45 -5.70
N TYR A 343 11.77 24.52 -6.30
CA TYR A 343 11.69 23.12 -5.86
C TYR A 343 11.56 22.19 -7.06
N TYR A 344 11.69 20.89 -6.81
CA TYR A 344 11.31 19.83 -7.74
C TYR A 344 10.50 18.76 -7.01
N VAL A 345 9.74 17.95 -7.74
CA VAL A 345 8.99 16.82 -7.16
C VAL A 345 9.92 15.61 -7.05
N GLY A 346 9.91 14.93 -5.90
CA GLY A 346 10.68 13.71 -5.69
C GLY A 346 10.29 12.56 -6.64
N PRO A 347 11.06 11.46 -6.67
CA PRO A 347 10.83 10.33 -7.55
C PRO A 347 9.41 9.74 -7.44
N GLN A 348 8.78 9.47 -8.59
CA GLN A 348 7.47 8.80 -8.68
C GLN A 348 7.56 7.39 -9.27
N VAL A 349 8.76 6.98 -9.68
CA VAL A 349 9.12 5.65 -10.17
C VAL A 349 10.45 5.26 -9.54
N ALA A 350 10.72 3.95 -9.42
CA ALA A 350 11.92 3.45 -8.75
C ALA A 350 13.23 3.80 -9.49
N ASP A 351 13.16 3.95 -10.82
CA ASP A 351 14.32 4.24 -11.69
C ASP A 351 14.02 5.47 -12.56
N PRO A 352 13.93 6.67 -11.95
CA PRO A 352 13.62 7.90 -12.67
C PRO A 352 14.78 8.28 -13.58
N ALA A 353 14.46 8.76 -14.79
CA ALA A 353 15.47 9.27 -15.71
C ALA A 353 16.30 10.41 -15.07
N PRO A 354 17.59 10.50 -15.39
CA PRO A 354 18.44 11.57 -14.89
C PRO A 354 17.93 12.94 -15.35
N GLN A 355 18.04 13.92 -14.46
CA GLN A 355 17.73 15.30 -14.79
C GLN A 355 18.90 15.98 -15.51
N PRO A 356 18.65 17.03 -16.33
CA PRO A 356 19.72 17.80 -16.94
C PRO A 356 20.68 18.39 -15.91
N VAL A 357 21.96 18.52 -16.27
CA VAL A 357 22.98 19.16 -15.42
C VAL A 357 22.53 20.57 -15.00
N GLY A 358 22.67 20.87 -13.71
CA GLY A 358 22.23 22.13 -13.10
C GLY A 358 20.76 22.14 -12.67
N PHE A 359 19.98 21.07 -12.93
CA PHE A 359 18.55 21.04 -12.63
C PHE A 359 18.24 21.26 -11.14
N TYR A 360 19.05 20.70 -10.24
CA TYR A 360 18.77 20.69 -8.81
C TYR A 360 19.14 21.99 -8.09
N ARG A 361 19.77 22.94 -8.78
CA ARG A 361 20.07 24.29 -8.26
C ARG A 361 19.25 25.32 -9.02
N ASP A 362 18.91 26.42 -8.38
CA ASP A 362 18.32 27.57 -9.06
C ASP A 362 19.39 28.44 -9.72
N ALA A 363 18.97 29.54 -10.36
CA ALA A 363 19.88 30.44 -11.08
C ALA A 363 20.91 31.15 -10.18
N SER A 364 20.68 31.22 -8.86
CA SER A 364 21.66 31.75 -7.90
C SER A 364 22.70 30.72 -7.47
N GLY A 365 22.47 29.44 -7.81
CA GLY A 365 23.27 28.31 -7.34
C GLY A 365 22.74 27.69 -6.05
N ALA A 366 21.65 28.21 -5.47
CA ALA A 366 21.02 27.63 -4.28
C ALA A 366 20.34 26.30 -4.60
N LEU A 367 20.42 25.35 -3.68
CA LEU A 367 19.85 24.02 -3.81
C LEU A 367 18.32 24.05 -3.70
N LYS A 368 17.62 23.53 -4.70
CA LYS A 368 16.17 23.40 -4.71
C LYS A 368 15.70 22.44 -3.61
N ARG A 369 14.55 22.73 -3.01
CA ARG A 369 13.86 21.78 -2.12
C ARG A 369 13.31 20.60 -2.93
N GLU A 370 13.30 19.41 -2.35
CA GLU A 370 12.57 18.25 -2.90
C GLU A 370 11.18 18.19 -2.25
N ALA A 371 10.13 18.26 -3.06
CA ALA A 371 8.75 18.20 -2.62
C ALA A 371 8.24 16.75 -2.66
N ALA A 372 7.62 16.31 -1.56
CA ALA A 372 6.82 15.09 -1.54
C ALA A 372 5.46 15.38 -2.19
N GLN A 373 5.17 14.77 -3.34
CA GLN A 373 3.85 14.85 -3.96
C GLN A 373 2.97 13.68 -3.50
N PHE A 374 1.80 14.00 -2.94
CA PHE A 374 0.80 13.02 -2.52
C PHE A 374 -0.39 12.99 -3.49
N ARG A 375 -0.80 11.78 -3.83
CA ARG A 375 -1.93 11.45 -4.70
C ARG A 375 -2.95 10.62 -3.92
N ILE A 376 -4.21 10.66 -4.33
CA ILE A 376 -5.27 9.84 -3.74
C ILE A 376 -5.77 8.86 -4.79
N TYR A 377 -5.81 7.56 -4.49
CA TYR A 377 -6.42 6.57 -5.38
C TYR A 377 -7.72 6.06 -4.78
N GLY A 378 -8.76 5.96 -5.61
CA GLY A 378 -10.04 5.38 -5.26
C GLY A 378 -10.09 3.88 -5.55
N TYR A 379 -10.62 3.10 -4.62
CA TYR A 379 -10.71 1.65 -4.72
C TYR A 379 -12.16 1.18 -4.67
N ASN A 380 -12.46 0.13 -5.44
CA ASN A 380 -13.77 -0.52 -5.40
C ASN A 380 -13.89 -1.47 -4.20
N ALA A 381 -15.05 -2.12 -4.06
CA ALA A 381 -15.31 -3.05 -2.95
C ALA A 381 -14.41 -4.31 -3.00
N GLY A 382 -13.92 -4.67 -4.18
CA GLY A 382 -12.93 -5.73 -4.38
C GLY A 382 -11.50 -5.36 -3.99
N GLY A 383 -11.26 -4.08 -3.65
CA GLY A 383 -9.93 -3.57 -3.35
C GLY A 383 -9.09 -3.24 -4.59
N GLU A 384 -9.69 -3.24 -5.77
CA GLU A 384 -9.03 -2.89 -7.03
C GLU A 384 -9.01 -1.37 -7.21
N ILE A 385 -7.96 -0.86 -7.85
CA ILE A 385 -7.81 0.57 -8.11
C ILE A 385 -8.72 0.97 -9.27
N VAL A 386 -9.60 1.92 -9.04
CA VAL A 386 -10.54 2.45 -10.06
C VAL A 386 -9.90 3.58 -10.84
N ARG A 387 -9.36 4.59 -10.14
CA ARG A 387 -8.71 5.78 -10.70
C ARG A 387 -8.00 6.59 -9.61
N GLU A 388 -7.10 7.48 -10.03
CA GLU A 388 -6.67 8.62 -9.19
C GLU A 388 -7.84 9.59 -8.97
N LEU A 389 -7.92 10.16 -7.77
CA LEU A 389 -8.84 11.22 -7.39
C LEU A 389 -8.09 12.55 -7.37
N THR A 390 -8.52 13.45 -8.26
CA THR A 390 -8.06 14.84 -8.36
C THR A 390 -9.20 15.80 -8.03
N ALA A 391 -8.90 17.09 -7.93
CA ALA A 391 -9.89 18.14 -7.75
C ALA A 391 -10.94 18.23 -8.88
N ASP A 392 -10.73 17.55 -10.02
CA ASP A 392 -11.74 17.43 -11.09
C ASP A 392 -12.75 16.29 -10.86
N SER A 393 -12.44 15.37 -9.96
CA SER A 393 -13.19 14.13 -9.76
C SER A 393 -13.74 13.95 -8.34
N ALA A 394 -13.30 14.79 -7.40
CA ALA A 394 -13.70 14.77 -5.99
C ALA A 394 -13.42 16.13 -5.33
N ASP A 395 -14.18 16.46 -4.29
CA ASP A 395 -13.81 17.53 -3.37
C ASP A 395 -12.76 16.99 -2.39
N ILE A 396 -11.57 17.57 -2.40
CA ILE A 396 -10.43 17.12 -1.60
C ILE A 396 -9.98 18.24 -0.68
N LEU A 397 -9.98 17.97 0.63
CA LEU A 397 -9.36 18.80 1.66
C LEU A 397 -8.20 18.02 2.27
N TRP A 398 -6.98 18.48 2.02
CA TRP A 398 -5.77 17.92 2.63
C TRP A 398 -5.57 18.48 4.03
N SER A 399 -5.03 17.65 4.93
CA SER A 399 -4.61 18.04 6.28
C SER A 399 -3.25 17.43 6.59
N VAL A 400 -2.31 18.26 7.04
CA VAL A 400 -0.95 17.85 7.40
C VAL A 400 -0.61 18.43 8.77
N HIS A 401 -0.04 17.62 9.65
CA HIS A 401 0.46 18.07 10.95
C HIS A 401 1.88 17.58 11.11
N VAL A 402 2.87 18.47 11.03
CA VAL A 402 4.29 18.14 11.18
C VAL A 402 4.91 18.79 12.40
N ALA A 403 5.89 18.11 13.00
CA ALA A 403 6.71 18.67 14.05
C ALA A 403 8.16 18.17 14.00
N ASN A 404 9.05 18.87 14.70
CA ASN A 404 10.41 18.42 15.02
C ASN A 404 10.52 18.21 16.54
N ARG A 405 10.96 17.02 16.96
CA ARG A 405 11.15 16.69 18.38
C ARG A 405 12.58 16.35 18.76
N LYS A 406 13.56 16.55 17.88
CA LYS A 406 14.97 16.17 18.11
C LYS A 406 15.54 16.76 19.40
N ALA A 407 15.34 18.07 19.62
CA ALA A 407 15.86 18.77 20.78
C ALA A 407 15.15 18.37 22.10
N ALA A 408 13.90 17.89 21.98
CA ALA A 408 13.09 17.40 23.09
C ALA A 408 13.30 15.91 23.40
N TRP A 409 14.08 15.19 22.60
CA TRP A 409 14.29 13.75 22.73
C TRP A 409 15.56 13.38 23.48
N TYR A 410 15.86 12.08 23.54
CA TYR A 410 17.07 11.52 24.12
C TYR A 410 18.27 11.68 23.20
N GLN A 411 19.46 11.64 23.78
CA GLN A 411 20.71 11.61 23.02
C GLN A 411 20.80 10.36 22.14
N TRP A 412 21.36 10.53 20.95
CA TRP A 412 21.78 9.39 20.13
C TRP A 412 23.11 8.85 20.66
N GLN A 413 23.23 7.53 20.76
CA GLN A 413 24.51 6.85 21.02
C GLN A 413 24.62 5.57 20.19
N ILE A 414 23.58 4.73 20.22
CA ILE A 414 23.54 3.45 19.52
C ILE A 414 22.09 3.09 19.20
N ALA A 415 21.87 2.27 18.17
CA ALA A 415 20.56 1.68 17.90
C ALA A 415 20.11 0.84 19.11
N MET A 416 18.94 1.13 19.67
CA MET A 416 18.54 0.54 20.97
C MET A 416 17.87 -0.83 20.85
N ASP A 417 17.80 -1.40 19.65
CA ASP A 417 17.20 -2.71 19.37
C ASP A 417 18.24 -3.81 19.06
N ILE A 418 19.53 -3.48 19.11
CA ILE A 418 20.62 -4.44 18.98
C ILE A 418 21.19 -4.83 20.36
N SER A 419 21.84 -6.00 20.46
CA SER A 419 22.34 -6.51 21.73
C SER A 419 23.45 -5.65 22.36
N GLU A 420 24.22 -4.94 21.54
CA GLU A 420 25.31 -4.05 21.97
C GLU A 420 24.78 -2.86 22.78
N ALA A 421 23.50 -2.52 22.61
CA ALA A 421 22.83 -1.47 23.38
C ALA A 421 22.32 -1.94 24.76
N ALA A 422 22.53 -3.19 25.16
CA ALA A 422 21.98 -3.74 26.41
C ALA A 422 22.40 -2.95 27.67
N ALA A 423 23.60 -2.36 27.66
CA ALA A 423 24.10 -1.52 28.76
C ALA A 423 23.87 -0.01 28.53
N ALA A 424 23.31 0.38 27.39
CA ALA A 424 23.13 1.78 27.04
C ALA A 424 22.00 2.43 27.85
N VAL A 425 22.32 3.55 28.51
CA VAL A 425 21.37 4.41 29.20
C VAL A 425 21.61 5.83 28.75
N VAL A 426 20.73 6.34 27.88
CA VAL A 426 20.93 7.63 27.22
C VAL A 426 20.15 8.74 27.92
N PRO A 427 20.76 9.89 28.24
CA PRO A 427 20.06 11.00 28.87
C PRO A 427 19.25 11.81 27.84
N LEU A 428 18.37 12.69 28.32
CA LEU A 428 17.70 13.69 27.47
C LEU A 428 18.72 14.66 26.84
N ARG A 429 18.54 15.01 25.56
CA ARG A 429 19.07 16.27 25.02
C ARG A 429 18.40 17.43 25.76
N ASN A 430 19.10 18.54 25.93
CA ASN A 430 18.64 19.73 26.63
C ASN A 430 18.18 19.42 28.07
N ALA A 431 18.85 18.51 28.78
CA ALA A 431 18.41 18.00 30.09
C ALA A 431 18.19 19.08 31.16
N LYS A 432 18.81 20.26 31.00
CA LYS A 432 18.71 21.41 31.91
C LYS A 432 17.44 22.25 31.70
N VAL A 433 16.71 22.06 30.60
CA VAL A 433 15.51 22.83 30.26
C VAL A 433 14.29 22.23 30.95
N ALA A 434 13.70 22.97 31.89
CA ALA A 434 12.52 22.53 32.63
C ALA A 434 11.24 22.52 31.78
N ALA A 435 11.02 23.58 30.99
CA ALA A 435 9.85 23.72 30.11
C ALA A 435 10.05 22.94 28.80
N ARG A 436 10.02 21.60 28.86
CA ARG A 436 10.35 20.71 27.72
C ARG A 436 9.53 20.94 26.45
N ASP A 437 8.28 21.36 26.57
CA ASP A 437 7.40 21.58 25.41
C ASP A 437 7.90 22.71 24.52
N THR A 438 8.73 23.64 25.02
CA THR A 438 9.33 24.71 24.22
C THR A 438 10.45 24.24 23.30
N LEU A 439 10.91 22.99 23.45
CA LEU A 439 11.94 22.38 22.61
C LEU A 439 11.35 21.65 21.38
N VAL A 440 10.01 21.54 21.31
CA VAL A 440 9.32 20.92 20.19
C VAL A 440 8.88 22.01 19.23
N ILE A 441 9.30 21.91 17.97
CA ILE A 441 8.81 22.79 16.92
C ILE A 441 7.57 22.13 16.32
N ASP A 442 6.39 22.50 16.79
CA ASP A 442 5.12 21.96 16.30
C ASP A 442 4.39 23.00 15.45
N SER A 443 4.03 22.64 14.21
CA SER A 443 3.22 23.51 13.35
C SER A 443 1.73 23.49 13.72
N GLY A 444 1.25 22.46 14.42
CA GLY A 444 -0.16 22.12 14.48
C GLY A 444 -0.71 21.64 13.13
N PRO A 445 -1.99 21.24 13.06
CA PRO A 445 -2.60 20.88 11.80
C PRO A 445 -2.71 22.09 10.86
N ARG A 446 -2.44 21.86 9.58
CA ARG A 446 -2.60 22.79 8.47
C ARG A 446 -3.40 22.13 7.37
N THR A 447 -4.28 22.89 6.72
CA THR A 447 -5.16 22.38 5.67
C THR A 447 -5.00 23.17 4.38
N ILE A 448 -5.21 22.49 3.25
CA ILE A 448 -5.19 23.11 1.92
C ILE A 448 -6.13 22.35 0.97
N ALA A 449 -6.78 23.06 0.06
CA ALA A 449 -7.70 22.50 -0.93
C ALA A 449 -7.66 23.34 -2.21
N GLY A 450 -8.18 22.80 -3.31
CA GLY A 450 -8.22 23.47 -4.61
C GLY A 450 -6.96 23.27 -5.45
N LYS A 451 -6.96 23.84 -6.65
CA LYS A 451 -5.87 23.74 -7.64
C LYS A 451 -4.97 24.96 -7.57
N ASN A 452 -3.65 24.78 -7.62
CA ASN A 452 -2.66 25.87 -7.58
C ASN A 452 -2.92 26.87 -6.43
N THR A 453 -3.31 26.35 -5.28
CA THR A 453 -3.68 27.20 -4.13
C THR A 453 -2.43 27.85 -3.55
N ALA A 454 -2.57 29.08 -3.07
CA ALA A 454 -1.48 29.82 -2.44
C ALA A 454 -0.85 28.99 -1.29
N PRO A 455 0.48 29.03 -1.13
CA PRO A 455 1.15 28.20 -0.14
C PRO A 455 0.70 28.44 1.31
N VAL A 456 0.56 27.36 2.08
CA VAL A 456 0.23 27.39 3.52
C VAL A 456 1.47 27.00 4.32
N MET A 457 1.94 27.92 5.18
CA MET A 457 3.17 27.73 5.96
C MET A 457 2.95 26.84 7.20
N CYS A 458 3.87 25.90 7.40
CA CYS A 458 3.98 25.11 8.62
C CYS A 458 5.07 25.72 9.51
N THR A 459 4.65 26.56 10.46
CA THR A 459 5.54 27.29 11.38
C THR A 459 5.25 26.88 12.82
N GLY A 460 6.30 26.52 13.54
CA GLY A 460 6.30 26.35 15.00
C GLY A 460 7.30 27.32 15.65
N ALA A 461 7.66 27.05 16.91
CA ALA A 461 8.71 27.83 17.59
C ALA A 461 9.61 26.93 18.44
N PHE A 462 10.91 27.22 18.43
CA PHE A 462 11.90 26.64 19.33
C PHE A 462 12.29 27.69 20.36
N THR A 463 12.00 27.45 21.64
CA THR A 463 12.29 28.36 22.77
C THR A 463 11.84 29.82 22.55
N GLY A 464 10.79 30.02 21.75
CA GLY A 464 10.24 31.33 21.38
C GLY A 464 10.73 31.89 20.03
N VAL A 465 11.73 31.27 19.41
CA VAL A 465 12.21 31.60 18.06
C VAL A 465 11.30 30.93 17.02
N PRO A 466 10.64 31.68 16.12
CA PRO A 466 9.83 31.10 15.05
C PRO A 466 10.68 30.27 14.08
N VAL A 467 10.20 29.08 13.72
CA VAL A 467 10.88 28.19 12.77
C VAL A 467 9.89 27.68 11.74
N LYS A 468 10.17 27.91 10.45
CA LYS A 468 9.42 27.33 9.33
C LYS A 468 9.96 25.93 9.06
N ILE A 469 9.14 24.92 9.31
CA ILE A 469 9.50 23.50 9.17
C ILE A 469 8.85 22.82 7.96
N GLY A 470 7.96 23.54 7.26
CA GLY A 470 7.39 23.06 6.02
C GLY A 470 6.40 24.03 5.38
N GLU A 471 5.82 23.59 4.29
CA GLU A 471 4.93 24.36 3.45
C GLU A 471 4.03 23.42 2.62
N LEU A 472 2.73 23.71 2.58
CA LEU A 472 1.76 22.99 1.75
C LEU A 472 1.46 23.80 0.49
N GLN A 473 1.48 23.13 -0.66
CA GLN A 473 0.96 23.66 -1.92
C GLN A 473 0.03 22.62 -2.57
N THR A 474 -0.76 23.05 -3.55
CA THR A 474 -1.46 22.12 -4.44
C THR A 474 -1.06 22.34 -5.88
N ASP A 475 -0.94 21.26 -6.65
CA ASP A 475 -0.67 21.35 -8.09
C ASP A 475 -1.94 21.68 -8.90
N ALA A 476 -1.81 21.71 -10.22
CA ALA A 476 -2.92 22.00 -11.14
C ALA A 476 -4.05 20.93 -11.11
N SER A 477 -3.78 19.76 -10.54
CA SER A 477 -4.76 18.68 -10.33
C SER A 477 -5.32 18.67 -8.89
N GLY A 478 -4.86 19.56 -8.01
CA GLY A 478 -5.22 19.55 -6.59
C GLY A 478 -4.50 18.47 -5.78
N ARG A 479 -3.42 17.88 -6.30
CA ARG A 479 -2.53 16.98 -5.54
C ARG A 479 -1.78 17.81 -4.51
N LEU A 480 -1.52 17.23 -3.34
CA LEU A 480 -0.74 17.89 -2.31
C LEU A 480 0.75 17.82 -2.67
N LEU A 481 1.42 18.97 -2.56
CA LEU A 481 2.87 19.07 -2.50
C LEU A 481 3.24 19.50 -1.08
N PHE A 482 4.04 18.69 -0.40
CA PHE A 482 4.65 19.07 0.86
C PHE A 482 6.13 19.40 0.62
N LEU A 483 6.53 20.62 0.94
CA LEU A 483 7.91 21.05 0.95
C LEU A 483 8.39 21.14 2.39
N GLY A 484 9.58 20.59 2.67
CA GLY A 484 10.22 20.69 3.98
C GLY A 484 10.78 22.09 4.29
N GLY A 485 11.57 22.17 5.36
CA GLY A 485 12.35 23.34 5.74
C GLY A 485 13.40 23.76 4.71
N HIS A 486 14.07 24.88 4.98
CA HIS A 486 15.15 25.43 4.16
C HIS A 486 16.55 25.03 4.68
N GLY A 487 16.66 23.93 5.42
CA GLY A 487 17.92 23.43 5.96
C GLY A 487 18.54 24.35 7.00
N VAL A 488 17.73 25.19 7.65
CA VAL A 488 18.17 26.11 8.68
C VAL A 488 18.43 25.35 9.97
N SER A 489 19.58 25.63 10.59
CA SER A 489 19.94 25.09 11.91
C SER A 489 20.67 26.15 12.71
N ALA A 490 20.32 26.32 13.97
CA ALA A 490 20.86 27.38 14.81
C ALA A 490 20.74 27.06 16.29
N SER A 491 21.49 27.82 17.09
CA SER A 491 21.37 27.89 18.55
C SER A 491 20.98 29.31 18.97
N PRO A 492 19.84 29.52 19.65
CA PRO A 492 19.41 30.85 20.10
C PRO A 492 20.38 31.54 21.06
N SER A 493 21.13 30.78 21.86
CA SER A 493 22.14 31.33 22.79
C SER A 493 23.55 31.41 22.21
N GLY A 494 23.78 30.88 21.00
CA GLY A 494 25.12 30.78 20.41
C GLY A 494 25.99 29.68 21.03
N ALA A 495 25.40 28.60 21.52
CA ALA A 495 26.08 27.42 22.02
C ALA A 495 26.87 26.71 20.89
N THR A 496 28.02 26.11 21.26
CA THR A 496 28.81 25.32 20.31
C THR A 496 28.02 24.11 19.77
N ILE A 497 28.19 23.81 18.49
CA ILE A 497 27.55 22.65 17.84
C ILE A 497 28.12 21.31 18.35
N PHE A 498 29.37 21.32 18.80
CA PHE A 498 30.06 20.14 19.30
C PHE A 498 31.00 20.50 20.43
N ASN A 499 31.07 19.64 21.44
CA ASN A 499 31.96 19.77 22.59
C ASN A 499 32.86 18.52 22.64
N ASP A 500 34.13 18.68 22.31
CA ASP A 500 35.14 17.61 22.27
C ASP A 500 35.42 16.96 23.63
N LYS A 501 35.01 17.62 24.73
CA LYS A 501 35.11 17.08 26.09
C LYS A 501 33.93 16.21 26.50
N ASP A 502 32.85 16.23 25.72
CA ASP A 502 31.71 15.35 25.94
C ASP A 502 31.83 14.15 24.99
N PRO A 503 32.19 12.94 25.48
CA PRO A 503 32.33 11.77 24.64
C PRO A 503 31.01 11.38 23.94
N ASN A 504 29.87 11.84 24.44
CA ASN A 504 28.54 11.61 23.85
C ASN A 504 27.99 12.86 23.13
N GLY A 505 28.79 13.92 23.01
CA GLY A 505 28.35 15.21 22.47
C GLY A 505 28.19 15.22 20.94
N PHE A 506 28.73 14.21 20.25
CA PHE A 506 28.60 14.08 18.80
C PHE A 506 27.11 14.00 18.42
N ILE A 507 26.66 14.90 17.53
CA ILE A 507 25.27 15.04 17.05
C ILE A 507 24.18 15.18 18.13
N ASN A 508 24.54 15.64 19.33
CA ASN A 508 23.67 15.82 20.49
C ASN A 508 23.71 17.26 21.03
N ALA A 509 23.71 18.24 20.12
CA ALA A 509 23.93 19.64 20.48
C ALA A 509 22.77 20.21 21.31
N ASP A 510 23.01 20.47 22.60
CA ASP A 510 22.11 21.23 23.47
C ASP A 510 21.98 22.68 22.96
N ASP A 511 20.80 23.28 23.14
CA ASP A 511 20.38 24.59 22.65
C ASP A 511 20.22 24.72 21.12
N TRP A 512 20.48 23.67 20.35
CA TRP A 512 20.31 23.69 18.90
C TRP A 512 18.93 23.21 18.45
N TYR A 513 18.49 23.73 17.30
CA TYR A 513 17.37 23.21 16.52
C TYR A 513 17.76 23.06 15.04
N ASP A 514 17.00 22.26 14.32
CA ASP A 514 16.96 22.26 12.86
C ASP A 514 15.51 22.27 12.35
N ASP A 515 15.33 22.46 11.05
CA ASP A 515 14.02 22.64 10.43
C ASP A 515 13.51 21.40 9.65
N THR A 516 14.11 20.23 9.91
CA THR A 516 13.50 18.97 9.44
C THR A 516 12.27 18.64 10.28
N CYS A 517 11.39 17.79 9.79
CA CYS A 517 10.16 17.42 10.49
C CYS A 517 9.59 16.12 9.95
N ASP A 518 8.60 15.57 10.65
CA ASP A 518 7.75 14.51 10.10
C ASP A 518 6.33 14.61 10.68
N GLY A 519 5.38 13.93 10.05
CA GLY A 519 4.03 13.81 10.60
C GLY A 519 2.97 13.24 9.65
N PRO A 520 1.74 13.02 10.15
CA PRO A 520 0.65 12.46 9.38
C PRO A 520 0.17 13.41 8.27
N VAL A 521 -0.21 12.79 7.15
CA VAL A 521 -0.89 13.39 6.01
C VAL A 521 -2.24 12.70 5.85
N SER A 522 -3.33 13.44 5.98
CA SER A 522 -4.70 12.94 5.82
C SER A 522 -5.49 13.78 4.82
N ALA A 523 -6.63 13.27 4.39
CA ALA A 523 -7.53 14.00 3.51
C ALA A 523 -8.99 13.66 3.81
N THR A 524 -9.87 14.66 3.65
CA THR A 524 -11.32 14.42 3.50
C THR A 524 -11.63 14.42 2.01
N VAL A 525 -12.30 13.36 1.55
CA VAL A 525 -12.68 13.18 0.15
C VAL A 525 -14.20 13.05 0.05
N ASN A 526 -14.82 13.87 -0.79
CA ASN A 526 -16.22 13.76 -1.13
C ASN A 526 -16.37 13.52 -2.64
N ILE A 527 -17.12 12.48 -3.01
CA ILE A 527 -17.47 12.19 -4.40
C ILE A 527 -19.00 12.24 -4.48
N GLU A 528 -19.54 13.20 -5.24
CA GLU A 528 -20.97 13.31 -5.50
C GLU A 528 -21.84 13.37 -4.22
N GLY A 529 -21.36 14.06 -3.19
CA GLY A 529 -22.05 14.20 -1.90
C GLY A 529 -21.80 13.05 -0.91
N ARG A 530 -21.03 12.02 -1.29
CA ARG A 530 -20.64 10.91 -0.40
C ARG A 530 -19.22 11.08 0.11
N VAL A 531 -19.08 11.09 1.44
CA VAL A 531 -17.77 11.01 2.11
C VAL A 531 -17.15 9.64 1.85
N ILE A 532 -15.92 9.64 1.34
CA ILE A 532 -15.13 8.45 1.07
C ILE A 532 -14.11 8.29 2.21
N PRO A 533 -14.07 7.14 2.91
CA PRO A 533 -13.01 6.85 3.88
C PRO A 533 -11.63 6.86 3.20
N VAL A 534 -10.69 7.64 3.73
CA VAL A 534 -9.34 7.78 3.19
C VAL A 534 -8.33 7.21 4.16
N GLU A 535 -7.50 6.28 3.69
CA GLU A 535 -6.34 5.80 4.43
C GLU A 535 -5.20 6.83 4.37
N SER A 536 -4.70 7.24 5.55
CA SER A 536 -3.70 8.30 5.68
C SER A 536 -2.30 7.87 5.27
N ALA A 537 -1.45 8.85 5.05
CA ALA A 537 -0.01 8.71 4.82
C ALA A 537 0.79 9.42 5.91
N TRP A 538 2.11 9.43 5.76
CA TRP A 538 3.06 10.17 6.59
C TRP A 538 4.03 10.92 5.68
N VAL A 539 4.56 12.05 6.14
CA VAL A 539 5.65 12.77 5.46
C VAL A 539 6.87 12.86 6.36
N VAL A 540 8.05 12.73 5.78
CA VAL A 540 9.35 12.93 6.44
C VAL A 540 10.15 13.94 5.64
N THR A 541 10.68 14.96 6.29
CA THR A 541 11.67 15.88 5.73
C THR A 541 13.06 15.38 6.09
N ALA A 542 13.87 15.12 5.07
CA ALA A 542 15.22 14.62 5.17
C ALA A 542 16.28 15.66 4.78
N PRO A 543 17.56 15.40 5.09
CA PRO A 543 18.71 16.05 4.45
C PRO A 543 18.65 15.96 2.91
N PRO A 544 19.44 16.79 2.19
CA PRO A 544 19.57 16.68 0.75
C PRO A 544 20.01 15.30 0.27
N ASN A 545 19.65 14.97 -0.97
CA ASN A 545 20.23 13.84 -1.68
C ASN A 545 21.37 14.35 -2.57
N TYR A 546 22.62 14.24 -2.12
CA TYR A 546 23.76 14.77 -2.89
C TYR A 546 24.15 13.89 -4.09
N ALA A 547 23.53 12.71 -4.27
CA ALA A 547 23.68 11.89 -5.47
C ALA A 547 22.30 11.34 -5.90
N PRO A 548 21.45 12.17 -6.56
CA PRO A 548 20.05 11.86 -6.84
C PRO A 548 19.77 10.58 -7.64
N GLN A 549 20.78 10.07 -8.36
CA GLN A 549 20.68 8.87 -9.20
C GLN A 549 21.36 7.64 -8.59
N VAL A 550 21.98 7.78 -7.41
CA VAL A 550 22.70 6.70 -6.73
C VAL A 550 21.84 6.12 -5.60
N LYS A 551 21.73 4.79 -5.58
CA LYS A 551 21.07 4.02 -4.53
C LYS A 551 22.12 3.38 -3.62
N SER A 552 21.78 3.17 -2.36
CA SER A 552 22.56 2.29 -1.50
C SER A 552 22.26 0.83 -1.87
N GLU A 553 23.13 -0.10 -1.48
CA GLU A 553 22.88 -1.54 -1.68
C GLU A 553 21.54 -1.95 -1.06
N ARG A 554 21.33 -1.60 0.21
CA ARG A 554 20.03 -1.74 0.89
C ARG A 554 19.37 -0.38 1.12
N THR A 555 18.16 -0.25 0.58
CA THR A 555 17.30 0.95 0.69
C THR A 555 16.30 0.78 1.83
N MET A 556 15.66 1.89 2.24
CA MET A 556 14.55 1.84 3.20
C MET A 556 13.38 1.00 2.66
N TYR A 557 13.15 0.98 1.34
CA TYR A 557 12.16 0.09 0.75
C TYR A 557 12.51 -1.38 1.00
N ASP A 558 13.77 -1.78 0.76
CA ASP A 558 14.22 -3.16 0.95
C ASP A 558 14.09 -3.62 2.41
N LEU A 559 14.44 -2.73 3.36
CA LEU A 559 14.28 -2.99 4.79
C LEU A 559 12.81 -3.24 5.16
N LEU A 560 11.90 -2.38 4.70
CA LEU A 560 10.48 -2.51 5.03
C LEU A 560 9.84 -3.70 4.31
N TYR A 561 10.21 -3.95 3.05
CA TYR A 561 9.75 -5.11 2.29
C TYR A 561 10.17 -6.40 2.99
N ASP A 562 11.44 -6.51 3.40
CA ASP A 562 11.93 -7.65 4.18
C ASP A 562 11.15 -7.82 5.49
N LEU A 563 11.01 -6.74 6.27
CA LEU A 563 10.23 -6.76 7.52
C LEU A 563 8.81 -7.31 7.31
N TYR A 564 8.12 -6.88 6.25
CA TYR A 564 6.74 -7.32 5.98
C TYR A 564 6.65 -8.74 5.43
N VAL A 565 7.62 -9.18 4.63
CA VAL A 565 7.72 -10.57 4.17
C VAL A 565 7.97 -11.50 5.36
N GLN A 566 8.95 -11.17 6.22
CA GLN A 566 9.25 -11.96 7.41
C GLN A 566 8.06 -11.99 8.40
N ALA A 567 7.26 -10.94 8.45
CA ALA A 567 6.02 -10.89 9.25
C ALA A 567 4.81 -11.59 8.59
N GLY A 568 4.92 -12.07 7.36
CA GLY A 568 3.82 -12.65 6.59
C GLY A 568 2.76 -11.64 6.14
N TRP A 569 3.05 -10.33 6.17
CA TRP A 569 2.17 -9.25 5.72
C TRP A 569 2.27 -9.02 4.21
N MET A 570 3.40 -9.39 3.61
CA MET A 570 3.63 -9.41 2.17
C MET A 570 4.14 -10.78 1.76
N GLN A 571 3.93 -11.15 0.50
CA GLN A 571 4.45 -12.39 -0.05
C GLN A 571 5.81 -12.12 -0.70
N ALA A 572 6.77 -13.02 -0.46
CA ALA A 572 7.99 -13.07 -1.24
C ALA A 572 7.67 -13.44 -2.71
N PRO A 573 8.54 -13.10 -3.68
CA PRO A 573 8.33 -13.51 -5.07
C PRO A 573 8.28 -15.04 -5.18
N ALA A 574 7.23 -15.56 -5.81
CA ALA A 574 7.08 -17.00 -6.03
C ALA A 574 8.16 -17.52 -6.99
N GLU A 575 8.44 -16.75 -8.03
CA GLU A 575 9.50 -16.97 -9.01
C GLU A 575 10.46 -15.78 -8.94
N ILE A 576 11.77 -16.04 -9.04
CA ILE A 576 12.80 -15.00 -8.98
C ILE A 576 13.08 -14.49 -10.39
N SER A 577 12.90 -13.20 -10.62
CA SER A 577 13.33 -12.50 -11.84
C SER A 577 14.80 -12.10 -11.73
N PHE A 578 15.61 -12.37 -12.75
CA PHE A 578 16.97 -11.82 -12.75
C PHE A 578 16.92 -10.30 -12.86
N ALA A 579 16.11 -9.77 -13.78
CA ALA A 579 16.06 -8.34 -14.07
C ALA A 579 15.48 -7.51 -12.90
N ASP A 580 14.44 -7.99 -12.25
CA ASP A 580 13.66 -7.20 -11.29
C ASP A 580 14.02 -7.52 -9.82
N ASP A 581 14.56 -8.71 -9.51
CA ASP A 581 14.92 -9.12 -8.13
C ASP A 581 16.43 -9.23 -7.88
N VAL A 582 17.21 -9.82 -8.79
CA VAL A 582 18.65 -10.08 -8.60
C VAL A 582 19.51 -8.90 -9.02
N TYR A 583 19.33 -8.43 -10.25
CA TYR A 583 20.14 -7.40 -10.87
C TYR A 583 20.18 -6.11 -10.04
N PRO A 584 19.08 -5.60 -9.44
CA PRO A 584 19.15 -4.39 -8.63
C PRO A 584 20.11 -4.51 -7.45
N ILE A 585 20.20 -5.68 -6.80
CA ILE A 585 21.13 -5.93 -5.68
C ILE A 585 22.58 -5.79 -6.16
N LEU A 586 22.90 -6.38 -7.31
CA LEU A 586 24.24 -6.35 -7.90
C LEU A 586 24.59 -4.96 -8.46
N GLN A 587 23.70 -4.37 -9.25
CA GLN A 587 23.88 -3.08 -9.93
C GLN A 587 24.15 -1.96 -8.93
N ARG A 588 23.50 -1.97 -7.76
CA ARG A 588 23.73 -0.95 -6.71
C ARG A 588 25.19 -0.92 -6.23
N LEU A 589 25.91 -2.06 -6.23
CA LEU A 589 27.35 -2.09 -5.91
C LEU A 589 28.17 -1.31 -6.96
N SER A 590 27.88 -1.51 -8.25
CA SER A 590 28.50 -0.74 -9.33
C SER A 590 28.05 0.72 -9.33
N GLY A 591 26.80 1.03 -8.99
CA GLY A 591 26.29 2.40 -8.88
C GLY A 591 27.03 3.24 -7.83
N LEU A 592 27.50 2.60 -6.74
CA LEU A 592 28.29 3.25 -5.70
C LEU A 592 29.70 3.70 -6.15
N GLN A 593 30.15 3.31 -7.35
CA GLN A 593 31.44 3.75 -7.93
C GLN A 593 31.57 5.29 -8.03
N TRP A 594 30.45 5.98 -8.19
CA TRP A 594 30.42 7.42 -8.43
C TRP A 594 30.60 8.25 -7.16
N VAL A 595 30.50 7.61 -5.99
CA VAL A 595 30.46 8.27 -4.68
C VAL A 595 31.48 7.70 -3.69
N ASN A 596 32.14 6.60 -4.02
CA ASN A 596 33.19 6.00 -3.20
C ASN A 596 34.28 5.31 -4.04
N GLN A 597 35.55 5.63 -3.76
CA GLN A 597 36.73 5.11 -4.47
C GLN A 597 36.92 3.59 -4.33
N GLY A 598 36.62 3.01 -3.16
CA GLY A 598 36.72 1.57 -2.93
C GLY A 598 35.78 0.81 -3.86
N PHE A 599 34.52 1.24 -3.92
CA PHE A 599 33.54 0.69 -4.86
C PHE A 599 33.96 0.91 -6.31
N ALA A 600 34.47 2.10 -6.66
CA ALA A 600 34.94 2.39 -8.01
C ALA A 600 36.06 1.46 -8.48
N THR A 601 36.92 1.02 -7.56
CA THR A 601 38.07 0.18 -7.89
C THR A 601 37.67 -1.26 -8.22
N LEU A 602 36.68 -1.82 -7.50
CA LEU A 602 36.28 -3.22 -7.71
C LEU A 602 35.07 -3.38 -8.65
N PHE A 603 34.07 -2.51 -8.52
CA PHE A 603 32.77 -2.61 -9.20
C PHE A 603 32.56 -1.56 -10.28
N GLY A 604 33.45 -0.58 -10.41
CA GLY A 604 33.34 0.46 -11.42
C GLY A 604 33.67 -0.03 -12.83
N HIS A 605 33.58 0.87 -13.82
CA HIS A 605 33.85 0.58 -15.24
C HIS A 605 35.15 -0.20 -15.44
N ASN A 606 35.09 -1.35 -16.11
CA ASN A 606 36.21 -2.29 -16.32
C ASN A 606 36.81 -2.91 -15.03
N GLY A 607 36.13 -2.75 -13.89
CA GLY A 607 36.44 -3.43 -12.64
C GLY A 607 36.17 -4.93 -12.73
N ARG A 608 36.67 -5.69 -11.74
CA ARG A 608 36.52 -7.16 -11.72
C ARG A 608 35.06 -7.59 -11.64
N TYR A 609 34.23 -6.85 -10.91
CA TYR A 609 32.81 -7.11 -10.73
C TYR A 609 31.98 -5.93 -11.22
N ASP A 610 32.24 -5.50 -12.46
CA ASP A 610 31.46 -4.47 -13.15
C ASP A 610 30.09 -5.04 -13.54
N PHE A 611 29.08 -4.81 -12.70
CA PHE A 611 27.69 -5.22 -12.94
C PHE A 611 26.94 -4.31 -13.93
N GLU A 612 27.63 -3.36 -14.56
CA GLU A 612 27.11 -2.59 -15.70
C GLU A 612 27.71 -3.10 -17.03
N ASN A 613 28.70 -4.00 -16.98
CA ASN A 613 29.24 -4.66 -18.16
C ASN A 613 28.27 -5.68 -18.75
N ALA A 614 27.80 -5.43 -19.97
CA ALA A 614 26.83 -6.28 -20.65
C ALA A 614 27.29 -7.75 -20.84
N ALA A 615 28.59 -7.99 -21.09
CA ALA A 615 29.11 -9.33 -21.27
C ALA A 615 29.14 -10.11 -19.94
N PHE A 616 29.46 -9.43 -18.84
CA PHE A 616 29.43 -10.03 -17.51
C PHE A 616 28.01 -10.33 -17.05
N ILE A 617 27.07 -9.40 -17.24
CA ILE A 617 25.66 -9.63 -16.93
C ILE A 617 25.08 -10.79 -17.74
N ALA A 618 25.42 -10.91 -19.03
CA ALA A 618 25.00 -12.05 -19.84
C ALA A 618 25.45 -13.41 -19.28
N GLN A 619 26.60 -13.47 -18.59
CA GLN A 619 27.04 -14.68 -17.89
C GLN A 619 26.21 -14.95 -16.62
N LEU A 620 25.91 -13.90 -15.85
CA LEU A 620 25.19 -13.99 -14.58
C LEU A 620 23.69 -14.27 -14.75
N SER A 621 23.10 -13.81 -15.85
CA SER A 621 21.68 -13.96 -16.17
C SER A 621 21.37 -15.22 -16.99
N ALA A 622 22.38 -15.92 -17.52
CA ALA A 622 22.17 -17.09 -18.34
C ALA A 622 21.50 -18.23 -17.56
N HIS A 623 20.39 -18.74 -18.09
CA HIS A 623 19.72 -19.95 -17.60
C HIS A 623 20.11 -21.16 -18.45
N VAL A 624 20.35 -22.29 -17.78
CA VAL A 624 20.71 -23.55 -18.42
C VAL A 624 19.62 -24.58 -18.14
N PRO A 625 19.06 -25.24 -19.16
CA PRO A 625 17.96 -26.20 -18.97
C PRO A 625 18.30 -27.30 -17.97
N THR A 626 17.29 -27.75 -17.23
CA THR A 626 17.42 -28.82 -16.23
C THR A 626 18.09 -30.05 -16.82
N GLY A 627 19.16 -30.53 -16.15
CA GLY A 627 19.94 -31.70 -16.56
C GLY A 627 21.13 -31.41 -17.48
N GLN A 628 21.36 -30.16 -17.87
CA GLN A 628 22.57 -29.74 -18.58
C GLN A 628 23.60 -29.11 -17.62
N TYR A 629 24.88 -29.16 -18.01
CA TYR A 629 25.96 -28.55 -17.23
C TYR A 629 25.90 -27.03 -17.40
N ASP A 630 25.77 -26.30 -16.29
CA ASP A 630 25.80 -24.84 -16.27
C ASP A 630 27.23 -24.32 -16.07
N PRO A 631 27.88 -23.74 -17.10
CA PRO A 631 29.24 -23.23 -16.98
C PRO A 631 29.35 -21.99 -16.09
N ASN A 632 28.25 -21.31 -15.79
CA ASN A 632 28.22 -20.09 -14.99
C ASN A 632 27.85 -20.35 -13.52
N ALA A 633 27.50 -21.58 -13.14
CA ALA A 633 27.07 -21.90 -11.78
C ALA A 633 28.14 -21.57 -10.71
N GLU A 634 29.42 -21.88 -10.96
CA GLU A 634 30.50 -21.52 -10.03
C GLU A 634 30.73 -20.00 -9.95
N LEU A 635 30.55 -19.28 -11.06
CA LEU A 635 30.65 -17.83 -11.07
C LEU A 635 29.56 -17.22 -10.18
N ARG A 636 28.30 -17.63 -10.35
CA ARG A 636 27.19 -17.18 -9.49
C ARG A 636 27.44 -17.52 -8.02
N ARG A 637 27.99 -18.71 -7.73
CA ARG A 637 28.37 -19.10 -6.36
C ARG A 637 29.45 -18.22 -5.76
N GLN A 638 30.48 -17.84 -6.53
CA GLN A 638 31.52 -16.92 -6.06
C GLN A 638 30.96 -15.53 -5.75
N VAL A 639 30.06 -15.02 -6.60
CA VAL A 639 29.37 -13.75 -6.35
C VAL A 639 28.51 -13.84 -5.09
N PHE A 640 27.66 -14.86 -4.97
CA PHE A 640 26.83 -15.08 -3.79
C PHE A 640 27.66 -15.18 -2.49
N ASN A 641 28.72 -15.99 -2.49
CA ASN A 641 29.59 -16.17 -1.32
C ASN A 641 30.39 -14.92 -0.94
N SER A 642 30.41 -13.89 -1.80
CA SER A 642 31.03 -12.60 -1.48
C SER A 642 30.13 -11.73 -0.60
N PHE A 643 28.82 -12.00 -0.54
CA PHE A 643 27.90 -11.27 0.32
C PHE A 643 27.95 -11.74 1.78
N ARG A 644 27.83 -10.79 2.70
CA ARG A 644 27.64 -11.02 4.12
C ARG A 644 26.23 -11.55 4.36
N PRO A 645 26.06 -12.73 4.98
CA PRO A 645 24.74 -13.27 5.27
C PRO A 645 24.01 -12.41 6.33
N PRO A 646 22.67 -12.49 6.43
CA PRO A 646 21.87 -11.71 7.36
C PRO A 646 22.28 -11.86 8.83
N ASN A 647 22.72 -13.06 9.23
CA ASN A 647 23.22 -13.39 10.55
C ASN A 647 24.71 -13.78 10.46
N PRO A 648 25.63 -12.81 10.30
CA PRO A 648 27.03 -13.10 10.12
C PRO A 648 27.65 -13.63 11.43
N PRO A 649 28.64 -14.54 11.34
CA PRO A 649 29.30 -15.09 12.52
C PRO A 649 30.25 -14.10 13.21
N ASP A 650 30.72 -13.08 12.49
CA ASP A 650 31.71 -12.10 12.93
C ASP A 650 31.57 -10.75 12.21
N GLY A 651 32.36 -9.77 12.66
CA GLY A 651 32.42 -8.43 12.09
C GLY A 651 33.40 -8.26 10.92
N ASN A 652 33.80 -9.33 10.21
CA ASN A 652 34.82 -9.26 9.14
C ASN A 652 34.49 -8.20 8.09
N GLN A 653 35.40 -7.30 7.73
CA GLN A 653 35.13 -6.19 6.81
C GLN A 653 35.12 -6.58 5.31
N LEU A 654 35.61 -7.77 4.94
CA LEU A 654 35.77 -8.17 3.54
C LEU A 654 34.46 -8.46 2.78
N PRO A 655 33.47 -9.18 3.35
CA PRO A 655 32.23 -9.49 2.64
C PRO A 655 31.37 -8.26 2.33
N TRP A 656 30.66 -8.30 1.22
CA TRP A 656 29.80 -7.22 0.71
C TRP A 656 28.46 -7.14 1.48
N PRO A 657 27.86 -5.94 1.58
CA PRO A 657 28.40 -4.66 1.15
C PRO A 657 29.51 -4.14 2.08
N TRP A 658 30.42 -3.31 1.56
CA TRP A 658 31.45 -2.63 2.35
C TRP A 658 30.91 -1.39 3.07
N VAL A 659 29.80 -1.57 3.77
CA VAL A 659 29.09 -0.54 4.51
C VAL A 659 29.19 -0.87 6.00
N TYR A 660 29.43 0.13 6.84
CA TYR A 660 29.43 -0.05 8.30
C TYR A 660 28.06 -0.51 8.79
N GLY A 661 28.03 -1.20 9.93
CA GLY A 661 26.80 -1.69 10.55
C GLY A 661 26.43 -0.87 11.79
N ASP A 662 25.30 -1.21 12.40
CA ASP A 662 24.71 -0.48 13.53
C ASP A 662 25.60 -0.45 14.78
N ALA A 663 26.47 -1.44 14.94
CA ALA A 663 27.39 -1.58 16.07
C ALA A 663 28.81 -1.12 15.73
N MET A 664 28.96 -0.32 14.66
CA MET A 664 30.26 0.19 14.26
C MET A 664 30.93 0.92 15.42
N GLU A 665 32.17 0.52 15.72
CA GLU A 665 33.08 1.25 16.58
C GLU A 665 34.48 1.38 15.94
N VAL A 666 35.28 2.31 16.48
CA VAL A 666 36.66 2.57 16.06
C VAL A 666 37.57 2.64 17.30
N PRO A 667 38.62 1.80 17.39
CA PRO A 667 38.98 0.70 16.50
C PRO A 667 37.86 -0.36 16.36
N ALA A 668 37.87 -1.13 15.27
CA ALA A 668 36.81 -2.10 15.01
C ALA A 668 36.70 -3.16 16.11
N GLY A 669 35.47 -3.40 16.58
CA GLY A 669 35.15 -4.41 17.58
C GLY A 669 34.89 -5.80 17.01
N ASP A 670 34.60 -6.74 17.90
CA ASP A 670 34.26 -8.13 17.58
C ASP A 670 32.77 -8.32 17.19
N SER A 671 31.97 -7.25 17.20
CA SER A 671 30.53 -7.36 16.93
C SER A 671 30.26 -7.87 15.51
N PRO A 672 29.36 -8.87 15.33
CA PRO A 672 28.89 -9.26 14.00
C PRO A 672 28.13 -8.15 13.26
N ARG A 673 27.73 -7.08 13.96
CA ARG A 673 27.07 -5.89 13.42
C ARG A 673 28.04 -4.71 13.22
N GLN A 674 29.36 -4.93 13.24
CA GLN A 674 30.36 -3.92 12.86
C GLN A 674 30.16 -3.45 11.41
N ASN A 675 29.67 -4.33 10.53
CA ASN A 675 29.43 -4.07 9.11
C ASN A 675 28.02 -4.54 8.72
N ALA A 676 27.42 -3.88 7.73
CA ALA A 676 26.07 -4.20 7.24
C ALA A 676 26.03 -5.54 6.50
N SER A 677 24.86 -6.19 6.56
CA SER A 677 24.52 -7.41 5.82
C SER A 677 23.32 -7.16 4.89
N VAL A 678 23.21 -7.98 3.85
CA VAL A 678 21.98 -8.04 3.06
C VAL A 678 20.81 -8.53 3.93
N SER A 679 19.59 -8.17 3.57
CA SER A 679 18.40 -8.66 4.26
C SER A 679 18.17 -10.16 4.04
N GLN A 680 17.32 -10.78 4.86
CA GLN A 680 16.96 -12.18 4.67
C GLN A 680 16.33 -12.42 3.30
N THR A 681 15.44 -11.52 2.88
CA THR A 681 14.77 -11.59 1.57
C THR A 681 15.76 -11.45 0.42
N GLN A 682 16.71 -10.51 0.48
CA GLN A 682 17.76 -10.39 -0.54
C GLN A 682 18.65 -11.64 -0.59
N TYR A 683 19.00 -12.20 0.57
CA TYR A 683 19.80 -13.40 0.66
C TYR A 683 19.10 -14.61 0.03
N ASP A 684 17.80 -14.79 0.30
CA ASP A 684 16.99 -15.87 -0.27
C ASP A 684 16.88 -15.74 -1.80
N ILE A 685 16.69 -14.52 -2.32
CA ILE A 685 16.71 -14.20 -3.76
C ILE A 685 18.05 -14.62 -4.38
N LEU A 686 19.17 -14.14 -3.80
CA LEU A 686 20.51 -14.44 -4.31
C LEU A 686 20.82 -15.95 -4.21
N GLN A 687 20.34 -16.64 -3.18
CA GLN A 687 20.54 -18.07 -3.02
C GLN A 687 19.80 -18.88 -4.11
N ARG A 688 18.56 -18.52 -4.45
CA ARG A 688 17.80 -19.14 -5.54
C ARG A 688 18.43 -18.85 -6.90
N TRP A 689 18.88 -17.62 -7.14
CA TRP A 689 19.65 -17.27 -8.33
C TRP A 689 20.95 -18.08 -8.45
N MET A 690 21.70 -18.19 -7.36
CA MET A 690 22.93 -18.97 -7.30
C MET A 690 22.70 -20.45 -7.61
N SER A 691 21.60 -21.03 -7.13
CA SER A 691 21.23 -22.42 -7.41
C SER A 691 20.65 -22.65 -8.82
N GLY A 692 20.39 -21.59 -9.59
CA GLY A 692 19.79 -21.66 -10.93
C GLY A 692 18.25 -21.65 -10.95
N ASP A 693 17.60 -21.42 -9.81
CA ASP A 693 16.15 -21.31 -9.67
C ASP A 693 15.68 -19.86 -9.85
N PHE A 694 15.76 -19.37 -11.10
CA PHE A 694 15.36 -18.02 -11.47
C PHE A 694 14.98 -17.95 -12.96
N GLN A 695 14.24 -16.92 -13.34
CA GLN A 695 13.92 -16.58 -14.72
C GLN A 695 15.05 -15.79 -15.37
N SER A 696 15.54 -16.24 -16.53
CA SER A 696 16.47 -15.48 -17.37
C SER A 696 15.70 -14.49 -18.24
N ASP A 697 15.26 -13.41 -17.61
CA ASP A 697 14.43 -12.35 -18.20
C ASP A 697 15.20 -11.03 -18.43
N TRP A 698 16.53 -11.11 -18.39
CA TRP A 698 17.39 -9.96 -18.69
C TRP A 698 17.25 -9.53 -20.15
N ASP A 699 16.77 -8.31 -20.34
CA ASP A 699 16.73 -7.64 -21.63
C ASP A 699 17.41 -6.27 -21.50
N PRO A 700 18.61 -6.07 -22.06
CA PRO A 700 19.30 -4.78 -22.00
C PRO A 700 18.57 -3.65 -22.74
N ALA A 701 17.57 -3.96 -23.58
CA ALA A 701 16.73 -2.97 -24.24
C ALA A 701 15.47 -2.60 -23.43
N LYS A 702 15.15 -3.33 -22.35
CA LYS A 702 13.99 -3.05 -21.48
C LYS A 702 14.26 -1.78 -20.67
N ALA A 703 13.59 -0.69 -21.04
CA ALA A 703 13.63 0.55 -20.28
C ALA A 703 12.58 0.54 -19.14
N PRO A 704 12.95 0.95 -17.91
CA PRO A 704 11.97 1.15 -16.84
C PRO A 704 10.99 2.28 -17.20
N PRO A 705 9.79 2.31 -16.59
CA PRO A 705 8.81 3.35 -16.87
C PRO A 705 9.35 4.73 -16.48
N ALA A 706 9.45 5.64 -17.46
CA ALA A 706 10.01 6.99 -17.24
C ALA A 706 9.14 7.92 -16.37
N SER A 707 7.88 7.56 -16.12
CA SER A 707 6.95 8.36 -15.31
C SER A 707 5.83 7.48 -14.77
N ILE A 708 5.17 7.94 -13.70
CA ILE A 708 4.05 7.21 -13.09
C ILE A 708 2.88 6.95 -14.06
N ASP A 709 2.64 7.86 -15.02
CA ASP A 709 1.58 7.70 -16.02
C ASP A 709 1.85 6.56 -17.02
N LYS A 710 3.10 6.08 -17.09
CA LYS A 710 3.49 4.90 -17.89
C LYS A 710 3.41 3.59 -17.10
N VAL A 711 3.19 3.66 -15.80
CA VAL A 711 2.96 2.49 -14.95
C VAL A 711 1.48 2.11 -15.05
N PRO A 712 1.14 0.81 -15.23
CA PRO A 712 -0.25 0.38 -15.22
C PRO A 712 -0.99 0.87 -13.98
N LEU A 713 -2.23 1.35 -14.13
CA LEU A 713 -3.01 1.96 -13.04
C LEU A 713 -3.05 1.10 -11.76
N ALA A 714 -3.18 -0.22 -11.91
CA ALA A 714 -3.21 -1.16 -10.79
C ALA A 714 -1.89 -1.22 -9.99
N GLN A 715 -0.77 -0.80 -10.58
CA GLN A 715 0.57 -0.83 -9.99
C GLN A 715 1.04 0.56 -9.53
N GLN A 716 0.38 1.64 -9.95
CA GLN A 716 0.81 3.00 -9.64
C GLN A 716 0.94 3.28 -8.14
N PRO A 717 -0.01 2.90 -7.26
CA PRO A 717 0.14 3.13 -5.82
C PRO A 717 1.37 2.45 -5.20
N ALA A 718 1.62 1.18 -5.56
CA ALA A 718 2.79 0.44 -5.08
C ALA A 718 4.10 1.02 -5.63
N MET A 719 4.10 1.48 -6.89
CA MET A 719 5.26 2.17 -7.46
C MET A 719 5.56 3.47 -6.72
N LEU A 720 4.54 4.27 -6.36
CA LEU A 720 4.74 5.50 -5.58
C LEU A 720 5.31 5.20 -4.19
N ASP A 721 4.76 4.20 -3.49
CA ASP A 721 5.24 3.77 -2.18
C ASP A 721 6.71 3.31 -2.25
N ARG A 722 7.08 2.56 -3.29
CA ARG A 722 8.45 2.13 -3.55
C ARG A 722 9.37 3.31 -3.88
N ALA A 723 9.00 4.11 -4.87
CA ALA A 723 9.83 5.19 -5.40
C ALA A 723 10.24 6.21 -4.32
N ALA A 724 9.32 6.52 -3.40
CA ALA A 724 9.61 7.42 -2.28
C ALA A 724 10.71 6.89 -1.34
N LEU A 725 10.83 5.56 -1.19
CA LEU A 725 11.72 4.91 -0.22
C LEU A 725 12.97 4.28 -0.85
N GLU A 726 12.95 4.05 -2.17
CA GLU A 726 14.07 3.51 -2.95
C GLU A 726 15.32 4.42 -2.85
N PHE A 727 15.10 5.72 -2.62
CA PHE A 727 16.15 6.70 -2.41
C PHE A 727 16.35 7.07 -0.93
N CYS A 728 16.00 6.20 0.01
CA CYS A 728 16.33 6.35 1.43
C CYS A 728 17.23 5.21 1.90
N LEU A 729 18.05 5.47 2.92
CA LEU A 729 19.02 4.49 3.42
C LEU A 729 18.44 3.63 4.54
N ALA A 730 18.88 2.38 4.62
CA ALA A 730 18.50 1.46 5.70
C ALA A 730 19.65 1.09 6.65
N ASP A 731 20.92 1.29 6.26
CA ASP A 731 22.08 0.86 7.04
C ASP A 731 23.27 1.79 6.78
N ALA A 732 24.20 1.99 7.73
CA ALA A 732 24.03 1.71 9.17
C ALA A 732 22.93 2.59 9.79
N PHE A 733 22.30 2.15 10.86
CA PHE A 733 21.54 3.04 11.73
C PHE A 733 22.44 3.60 12.85
N HIS A 734 23.32 4.54 12.46
CA HIS A 734 24.27 5.22 13.36
C HIS A 734 24.31 6.77 13.23
N PRO A 735 23.18 7.50 13.24
CA PRO A 735 21.79 7.05 13.27
C PRO A 735 21.23 6.75 11.87
N GLY A 736 21.89 7.16 10.78
CA GLY A 736 21.33 7.13 9.42
C GLY A 736 21.14 8.54 8.87
N CYS A 737 20.65 8.69 7.63
CA CYS A 737 20.42 10.01 7.01
C CYS A 737 18.98 10.50 7.16
N GLU A 738 18.00 9.79 6.58
CA GLU A 738 16.60 10.25 6.55
C GLU A 738 15.79 9.81 7.76
N MET A 739 15.97 8.55 8.15
CA MET A 739 15.26 7.85 9.22
C MET A 739 16.22 6.84 9.86
N THR A 740 15.81 6.21 10.96
CA THR A 740 16.67 5.29 11.71
C THR A 740 15.96 3.99 12.14
N TRP A 741 16.63 3.18 12.95
CA TRP A 741 16.26 1.83 13.37
C TRP A 741 14.83 1.63 13.87
N PRO A 742 14.08 2.60 14.45
CA PRO A 742 12.67 2.39 14.74
C PRO A 742 11.93 1.86 13.51
N MET A 743 12.23 2.34 12.30
CA MET A 743 11.58 1.93 11.07
C MET A 743 11.53 0.41 10.83
N ARG A 744 12.46 -0.39 11.41
CA ARG A 744 12.44 -1.86 11.30
C ARG A 744 11.59 -2.59 12.34
N HIS A 745 10.80 -1.87 13.14
CA HIS A 745 9.86 -2.48 14.08
C HIS A 745 8.44 -2.52 13.53
N LEU A 746 7.88 -3.73 13.44
CA LEU A 746 6.52 -3.96 12.94
C LEU A 746 5.44 -3.19 13.71
N THR A 747 5.69 -2.90 14.99
CA THR A 747 4.78 -2.18 15.90
C THR A 747 4.49 -0.74 15.46
N LEU A 748 5.36 -0.13 14.65
CA LEU A 748 5.13 1.19 14.06
C LEU A 748 4.06 1.19 12.98
N TYR A 749 3.69 0.02 12.46
CA TYR A 749 2.79 -0.10 11.33
C TYR A 749 1.48 -0.76 11.73
N HIS A 750 0.42 -0.49 10.98
CA HIS A 750 -0.84 -1.22 11.07
C HIS A 750 -1.20 -1.97 9.79
N LYS A 751 -0.50 -1.67 8.70
CA LYS A 751 -0.45 -2.37 7.41
C LYS A 751 0.91 -2.05 6.77
N PRO A 752 1.35 -2.80 5.73
CA PRO A 752 2.57 -2.47 4.98
C PRO A 752 2.64 -0.98 4.62
N PHE A 753 3.76 -0.35 4.94
CA PHE A 753 4.08 1.07 4.71
C PHE A 753 3.18 2.09 5.45
N ARG A 754 2.16 1.65 6.21
CA ARG A 754 1.21 2.54 6.89
C ARG A 754 1.59 2.75 8.35
N ILE A 755 2.31 3.84 8.61
CA ILE A 755 2.66 4.26 9.98
C ILE A 755 1.39 4.41 10.81
N ARG A 756 1.39 3.82 12.00
CA ARG A 756 0.30 3.85 12.96
C ARG A 756 0.27 5.21 13.63
N VAL A 757 -0.68 6.05 13.25
CA VAL A 757 -0.88 7.36 13.87
C VAL A 757 -1.41 7.19 15.30
N ARG A 758 -0.87 7.96 16.25
CA ARG A 758 -1.40 8.05 17.61
C ARG A 758 -2.78 8.72 17.57
N PRO A 759 -3.83 8.10 18.14
CA PRO A 759 -5.15 8.71 18.16
C PRO A 759 -5.15 10.07 18.85
N GLU A 760 -5.99 10.98 18.36
CA GLU A 760 -6.17 12.31 18.94
C GLU A 760 -6.56 12.21 20.43
N GLY A 761 -6.04 13.13 21.24
CA GLY A 761 -6.27 13.15 22.69
C GLY A 761 -5.48 12.12 23.51
N VAL A 762 -4.85 11.12 22.88
CA VAL A 762 -3.98 10.16 23.55
C VAL A 762 -2.59 10.76 23.74
N LYS A 763 -2.18 10.99 24.98
CA LYS A 763 -0.85 11.53 25.30
C LYS A 763 0.25 10.49 25.08
N ALA A 764 1.41 10.94 24.61
CA ALA A 764 2.60 10.11 24.57
C ALA A 764 3.05 9.72 25.99
N PRO A 765 3.55 8.49 26.21
CA PRO A 765 4.16 8.11 27.47
C PRO A 765 5.37 8.99 27.79
N LYS A 766 5.62 9.23 29.09
CA LYS A 766 6.85 9.89 29.56
C LYS A 766 7.81 8.82 30.05
N TYR A 767 9.06 8.86 29.58
CA TYR A 767 10.07 7.83 29.89
C TYR A 767 11.08 8.26 30.97
N GLY A 768 11.01 9.52 31.43
CA GLY A 768 11.87 10.02 32.51
C GLY A 768 13.11 10.76 32.00
N LYS A 769 14.14 10.89 32.85
CA LYS A 769 15.37 11.65 32.53
C LYS A 769 16.35 10.89 31.63
N THR A 770 16.20 9.58 31.56
CA THR A 770 17.04 8.66 30.80
C THR A 770 16.17 7.66 30.07
N LEU A 771 16.71 7.03 29.04
CA LEU A 771 16.06 5.99 28.26
C LEU A 771 17.00 4.79 28.15
N ASP A 772 16.46 3.60 28.40
CA ASP A 772 17.18 2.32 28.29
C ASP A 772 16.47 1.39 27.28
N GLN A 773 17.18 0.34 26.85
CA GLN A 773 16.67 -0.61 25.87
C GLN A 773 15.37 -1.30 26.33
N ALA A 774 15.28 -1.67 27.61
CA ALA A 774 14.10 -2.34 28.15
C ALA A 774 12.84 -1.46 28.05
N THR A 775 12.96 -0.17 28.36
CA THR A 775 11.87 0.81 28.23
C THR A 775 11.46 0.97 26.78
N VAL A 776 12.45 1.08 25.89
CA VAL A 776 12.27 1.29 24.46
C VAL A 776 11.50 0.14 23.80
N LEU A 777 11.90 -1.10 24.08
CA LEU A 777 11.31 -2.31 23.49
C LEU A 777 10.04 -2.78 24.21
N SER A 778 9.65 -2.13 25.31
CA SER A 778 8.42 -2.46 26.03
C SER A 778 7.16 -2.12 25.23
N SER A 779 6.04 -2.75 25.56
CA SER A 779 4.73 -2.46 24.95
C SER A 779 4.20 -1.04 25.19
N LYS A 780 4.82 -0.30 26.12
CA LYS A 780 4.54 1.12 26.41
C LYS A 780 5.64 2.03 25.87
N GLY A 781 6.63 1.46 25.19
CA GLY A 781 7.77 2.14 24.60
C GLY A 781 7.38 3.05 23.42
N PRO A 782 8.37 3.78 22.87
CA PRO A 782 8.17 4.76 21.82
C PRO A 782 7.98 4.18 20.41
N LEU A 783 8.04 2.85 20.25
CA LEU A 783 8.04 2.15 18.95
C LEU A 783 6.65 1.71 18.46
N HIS A 784 5.57 2.26 19.03
CA HIS A 784 4.19 1.92 18.67
C HIS A 784 3.53 3.02 17.83
N ALA A 785 2.38 3.55 18.26
CA ALA A 785 1.70 4.61 17.56
C ALA A 785 2.49 5.93 17.65
N GLN A 786 2.61 6.63 16.52
CA GLN A 786 3.47 7.80 16.36
C GLN A 786 2.66 9.09 16.32
N SER A 787 3.21 10.15 16.91
CA SER A 787 2.73 11.53 16.81
C SER A 787 3.65 12.32 15.86
N PRO A 788 3.22 13.49 15.34
CA PRO A 788 4.04 14.33 14.44
C PRO A 788 5.45 14.58 14.99
N GLY A 789 6.53 14.26 14.28
CA GLY A 789 7.90 14.45 14.79
C GLY A 789 8.46 13.25 15.56
N ASP A 790 7.73 12.13 15.66
CA ASP A 790 8.21 10.95 16.38
C ASP A 790 9.15 10.07 15.53
N ILE A 791 9.17 10.23 14.21
CA ILE A 791 10.10 9.52 13.32
C ILE A 791 11.47 10.21 13.31
N ASN A 792 11.53 11.53 13.23
CA ASN A 792 12.77 12.29 13.09
C ASN A 792 13.50 12.57 14.40
N ARG A 793 12.83 12.39 15.56
CA ARG A 793 13.38 12.74 16.89
C ARG A 793 14.66 12.00 17.28
N TRP A 794 14.89 10.86 16.65
CA TRP A 794 16.04 9.98 16.89
C TRP A 794 17.30 10.42 16.15
N MET A 795 17.16 11.25 15.12
CA MET A 795 18.27 11.64 14.24
C MET A 795 19.23 12.64 14.92
N GLY A 796 20.38 12.86 14.29
CA GLY A 796 21.37 13.85 14.71
C GLY A 796 20.82 15.28 14.77
N LEU A 797 21.30 16.04 15.75
CA LEU A 797 20.92 17.44 15.99
C LEU A 797 22.17 18.34 16.07
N PRO A 798 22.31 19.31 15.13
CA PRO A 798 21.57 19.40 13.87
C PRO A 798 22.03 18.34 12.85
N TRP A 799 21.22 18.04 11.84
CA TRP A 799 21.53 16.99 10.84
C TRP A 799 22.84 17.24 10.04
N GLN A 800 23.25 18.50 9.91
CA GLN A 800 24.50 18.90 9.23
C GLN A 800 25.75 18.41 9.98
N ALA A 801 25.68 18.33 11.32
CA ALA A 801 26.78 17.82 12.12
C ALA A 801 27.08 16.35 11.77
N ASP A 802 26.02 15.57 11.55
CA ASP A 802 26.09 14.18 11.10
C ASP A 802 26.67 14.10 9.66
N THR A 803 26.12 14.91 8.76
CA THR A 803 26.55 14.95 7.34
C THR A 803 28.04 15.27 7.18
N ALA A 804 28.60 16.22 7.96
CA ALA A 804 30.01 16.59 7.89
C ALA A 804 30.98 15.44 8.27
N PHE A 805 30.47 14.42 8.97
CA PHE A 805 31.24 13.32 9.53
C PHE A 805 30.67 11.95 9.16
N CYS A 806 29.81 11.83 8.15
CA CYS A 806 29.49 10.56 7.53
C CYS A 806 30.57 10.21 6.48
N ARG A 807 31.64 9.51 6.90
CA ARG A 807 32.84 9.27 6.07
C ARG A 807 33.04 7.77 5.75
N ALA A 808 34.18 7.49 5.14
CA ALA A 808 34.67 6.14 4.86
C ALA A 808 36.10 5.97 5.39
N GLY A 809 36.53 4.71 5.53
CA GLY A 809 37.91 4.36 5.86
C GLY A 809 38.39 4.92 7.19
N TYR A 810 37.57 4.85 8.25
CA TYR A 810 37.97 5.33 9.59
C TYR A 810 39.19 4.60 10.14
N ASP A 811 39.38 3.33 9.75
CA ASP A 811 40.62 2.61 9.91
C ASP A 811 41.46 2.72 8.64
N THR A 812 42.14 3.86 8.48
CA THR A 812 42.97 4.13 7.29
C THR A 812 44.14 3.16 7.14
N ALA A 813 44.50 2.41 8.19
CA ALA A 813 45.56 1.41 8.12
C ALA A 813 45.08 0.11 7.47
N TYR A 814 43.77 -0.19 7.55
CA TYR A 814 43.14 -1.29 6.82
C TYR A 814 42.87 -0.90 5.37
N ASP A 815 42.00 0.09 5.15
CA ASP A 815 41.66 0.61 3.83
C ASP A 815 41.16 2.08 3.97
N PRO A 816 41.71 3.03 3.18
CA PRO A 816 41.36 4.45 3.30
C PRO A 816 40.00 4.82 2.68
N PHE A 817 39.33 3.91 1.97
CA PHE A 817 38.12 4.17 1.20
C PHE A 817 36.93 3.30 1.62
N ALA A 818 37.17 2.16 2.26
CA ALA A 818 36.15 1.23 2.73
C ALA A 818 36.50 0.65 4.13
N PRO A 819 35.52 0.24 4.95
CA PRO A 819 34.08 0.40 4.76
C PRO A 819 33.64 1.88 4.81
N THR A 820 32.38 2.13 4.45
CA THR A 820 31.78 3.49 4.42
C THR A 820 30.44 3.52 5.14
N PHE A 821 29.99 4.68 5.60
CA PHE A 821 28.62 4.87 6.09
C PHE A 821 27.62 4.97 4.92
N TRP A 822 27.40 6.18 4.38
CA TRP A 822 26.26 6.45 3.51
C TRP A 822 26.63 7.16 2.20
N PRO A 823 27.52 6.59 1.37
CA PRO A 823 28.07 7.27 0.19
C PRO A 823 27.00 7.69 -0.82
N ALA A 824 25.88 6.97 -0.92
CA ALA A 824 24.78 7.29 -1.83
C ALA A 824 24.03 8.59 -1.47
N ARG A 825 24.10 9.05 -0.21
CA ARG A 825 23.49 10.33 0.22
C ARG A 825 24.52 11.38 0.57
N VAL A 826 25.62 10.97 1.19
CA VAL A 826 26.75 11.80 1.56
C VAL A 826 28.00 11.22 0.88
N PRO A 827 28.29 11.63 -0.37
CA PRO A 827 29.43 11.10 -1.12
C PRO A 827 30.74 11.21 -0.33
N ASN A 828 31.66 10.27 -0.52
CA ASN A 828 32.98 10.34 0.11
C ASN A 828 34.04 10.81 -0.86
N HIS A 829 34.01 10.26 -2.08
CA HIS A 829 35.00 10.47 -3.12
C HIS A 829 34.28 10.57 -4.48
N VAL A 830 34.50 11.66 -5.22
CA VAL A 830 33.74 12.00 -6.42
C VAL A 830 34.65 12.33 -7.61
N LEU A 831 34.16 12.06 -8.83
CA LEU A 831 34.75 12.62 -10.04
C LEU A 831 34.42 14.13 -10.09
N THR A 832 35.44 14.97 -10.26
CA THR A 832 35.23 16.42 -10.32
C THR A 832 34.78 16.86 -11.72
N ALA A 833 34.13 18.02 -11.83
CA ALA A 833 33.80 18.60 -13.13
C ALA A 833 35.05 18.86 -14.00
N ASP A 834 36.19 19.23 -13.38
CA ASP A 834 37.46 19.45 -14.05
C ASP A 834 38.04 18.16 -14.63
N ASP A 835 38.07 17.09 -13.83
CA ASP A 835 38.55 15.78 -14.29
C ASP A 835 37.63 15.24 -15.39
N TYR A 836 36.31 15.35 -15.22
CA TYR A 836 35.35 15.00 -16.26
C TYR A 836 35.64 15.74 -17.58
N ALA A 837 35.91 17.05 -17.53
CA ALA A 837 36.24 17.84 -18.73
C ALA A 837 37.51 17.34 -19.43
N ILE A 838 38.52 16.88 -18.67
CA ILE A 838 39.71 16.24 -19.22
C ILE A 838 39.36 14.90 -19.87
N VAL A 839 38.50 14.09 -19.24
CA VAL A 839 38.11 12.76 -19.75
C VAL A 839 37.38 12.87 -21.09
N ILE A 840 36.44 13.81 -21.23
CA ILE A 840 35.63 13.92 -22.45
C ILE A 840 36.33 14.65 -23.61
N ASP A 841 37.45 15.33 -23.35
CA ASP A 841 38.20 16.06 -24.38
C ASP A 841 39.06 15.10 -25.22
N PRO A 842 38.69 14.83 -26.50
CA PRO A 842 39.43 13.89 -27.35
C PRO A 842 40.82 14.42 -27.75
N THR A 843 41.12 15.69 -27.49
CA THR A 843 42.44 16.29 -27.77
C THR A 843 43.46 16.00 -26.67
N GLN A 844 43.02 15.55 -25.48
CA GLN A 844 43.92 15.14 -24.40
C GLN A 844 44.56 13.78 -24.70
N PRO A 845 45.83 13.55 -24.32
CA PRO A 845 46.44 12.24 -24.39
C PRO A 845 45.65 11.20 -23.61
N MET A 846 45.46 9.99 -24.16
CA MET A 846 44.70 8.91 -23.52
C MET A 846 45.15 8.63 -22.08
N ALA A 847 46.46 8.61 -21.82
CA ALA A 847 46.99 8.40 -20.47
C ALA A 847 46.50 9.46 -19.46
N ARG A 848 46.38 10.72 -19.89
CA ARG A 848 45.85 11.80 -19.05
C ARG A 848 44.34 11.67 -18.83
N ARG A 849 43.60 11.26 -19.86
CA ARG A 849 42.16 10.99 -19.76
C ARG A 849 41.89 9.84 -18.78
N LEU A 850 42.68 8.76 -18.85
CA LEU A 850 42.61 7.64 -17.91
C LEU A 850 42.96 8.06 -16.48
N GLU A 851 44.01 8.87 -16.30
CA GLU A 851 44.38 9.41 -14.98
C GLU A 851 43.26 10.27 -14.40
N ALA A 852 42.68 11.18 -15.19
CA ALA A 852 41.55 12.01 -14.76
C ALA A 852 40.31 11.16 -14.44
N PHE A 853 40.00 10.13 -15.24
CA PHE A 853 38.89 9.23 -14.98
C PHE A 853 39.10 8.35 -13.75
N ALA A 854 40.34 8.04 -13.37
CA ALA A 854 40.64 7.30 -12.16
C ALA A 854 40.67 8.18 -10.90
N ASN A 855 40.90 9.48 -11.06
CA ASN A 855 41.02 10.42 -9.94
C ASN A 855 39.67 10.62 -9.23
N ARG A 856 39.64 10.44 -7.91
CA ARG A 856 38.47 10.80 -7.08
C ARG A 856 38.88 11.76 -5.98
N THR A 857 38.22 12.91 -5.91
CA THR A 857 38.49 13.94 -4.90
C THR A 857 37.56 13.74 -3.70
N SER A 858 38.07 13.97 -2.50
CA SER A 858 37.24 13.91 -1.29
C SER A 858 36.11 14.93 -1.37
N TRP A 859 34.88 14.49 -1.16
CA TRP A 859 33.69 15.35 -1.17
C TRP A 859 33.68 16.36 -0.01
N ASN A 860 34.29 15.99 1.11
CA ASN A 860 34.45 16.84 2.30
C ASN A 860 35.60 17.85 2.18
N LYS A 861 36.28 17.94 1.04
CA LYS A 861 37.39 18.89 0.81
C LYS A 861 37.06 20.34 1.19
N PRO A 862 35.83 20.88 0.99
CA PRO A 862 35.48 22.23 1.43
C PRO A 862 35.42 22.43 2.96
N LEU A 863 35.49 21.37 3.77
CA LEU A 863 35.36 21.43 5.22
C LEU A 863 36.74 21.38 5.88
N HIS A 864 37.10 22.45 6.59
CA HIS A 864 38.43 22.67 7.14
C HIS A 864 38.42 22.93 8.65
N GLY A 865 39.58 22.73 9.30
CA GLY A 865 39.79 23.11 10.69
C GLY A 865 39.28 22.08 11.71
N THR A 866 38.81 22.56 12.87
CA THR A 866 38.36 21.71 13.98
C THR A 866 37.06 20.98 13.65
N THR A 867 36.74 19.90 14.39
CA THR A 867 35.48 19.17 14.24
C THR A 867 34.25 20.09 14.30
N ALA A 868 34.17 20.94 15.32
CA ALA A 868 33.09 21.92 15.44
C ALA A 868 33.09 22.91 14.27
N GLY A 869 34.26 23.39 13.83
CA GLY A 869 34.38 24.29 12.69
C GLY A 869 33.86 23.68 11.38
N GLN A 870 34.16 22.41 11.11
CA GLN A 870 33.66 21.68 9.94
C GLN A 870 32.13 21.49 9.98
N MET A 871 31.58 21.15 11.16
CA MET A 871 30.13 21.03 11.34
C MET A 871 29.42 22.38 11.14
N GLU A 872 29.96 23.47 11.68
CA GLU A 872 29.43 24.82 11.46
C GLU A 872 29.57 25.29 10.02
N GLN A 873 30.66 24.90 9.32
CA GLN A 873 30.79 25.13 7.89
C GLN A 873 29.68 24.40 7.14
N MET A 874 29.45 23.11 7.40
CA MET A 874 28.34 22.37 6.79
C MET A 874 26.99 23.05 7.06
N VAL A 875 26.71 23.55 8.27
CA VAL A 875 25.49 24.35 8.54
C VAL A 875 25.35 25.54 7.58
N ARG A 876 26.46 26.25 7.28
CA ARG A 876 26.46 27.41 6.38
C ARG A 876 26.38 27.05 4.91
N ILE A 877 27.15 26.05 4.46
CA ILE A 877 27.40 25.78 3.04
C ILE A 877 26.74 24.50 2.52
N TYR A 878 25.90 23.81 3.30
CA TYR A 878 25.28 22.54 2.88
C TYR A 878 24.66 22.64 1.48
N GLY A 879 23.98 23.76 1.21
CA GLY A 879 23.36 24.04 -0.08
C GLY A 879 24.38 23.99 -1.21
N SER A 880 25.62 24.43 -1.00
CA SER A 880 26.70 24.53 -1.99
C SER A 880 27.63 23.30 -2.04
N MET A 881 27.42 22.28 -1.22
CA MET A 881 28.20 21.04 -1.28
C MET A 881 27.97 20.28 -2.61
N GLY A 882 28.94 19.44 -2.99
CA GLY A 882 28.99 18.81 -4.32
C GLY A 882 27.78 17.95 -4.61
N LEU A 883 27.08 18.22 -5.70
CA LEU A 883 25.97 17.40 -6.18
C LEU A 883 26.45 16.52 -7.33
N VAL A 884 26.33 15.20 -7.18
CA VAL A 884 26.73 14.21 -8.19
C VAL A 884 25.65 14.10 -9.26
N GLU A 885 25.95 14.61 -10.45
CA GLU A 885 25.01 14.70 -11.57
C GLU A 885 25.46 13.81 -12.72
N VAL A 886 24.48 13.21 -13.40
CA VAL A 886 24.72 12.36 -14.58
C VAL A 886 25.09 13.23 -15.78
N ARG A 887 26.12 12.82 -16.51
CA ARG A 887 26.70 13.51 -17.67
C ARG A 887 27.00 12.50 -18.80
N PRO A 888 26.96 12.93 -20.07
CA PRO A 888 27.41 12.09 -21.17
C PRO A 888 28.86 11.63 -20.99
N GLY A 889 29.14 10.36 -21.26
CA GLY A 889 30.49 9.82 -21.26
C GLY A 889 31.15 9.93 -22.63
N VAL A 890 31.99 8.94 -22.97
CA VAL A 890 32.70 8.89 -24.26
C VAL A 890 32.12 7.75 -25.10
N GLU A 891 31.27 8.10 -26.06
CA GLU A 891 30.60 7.11 -26.91
C GLU A 891 31.62 6.33 -27.76
N GLY A 892 31.49 5.00 -27.78
CA GLY A 892 32.32 4.10 -28.61
C GLY A 892 33.76 3.91 -28.13
N ASP A 893 34.16 4.42 -26.97
CA ASP A 893 35.50 4.25 -26.40
C ASP A 893 35.47 3.32 -25.18
N ALA A 894 35.91 2.07 -25.33
CA ALA A 894 35.87 1.05 -24.27
C ALA A 894 36.67 1.43 -23.00
N ALA A 895 37.55 2.43 -23.08
CA ALA A 895 38.28 2.94 -21.92
C ALA A 895 37.38 3.68 -20.91
N PHE A 896 36.22 4.17 -21.36
CA PHE A 896 35.32 5.02 -20.58
C PHE A 896 33.87 4.57 -20.74
N PRO A 897 33.01 4.75 -19.72
CA PRO A 897 31.59 4.45 -19.87
C PRO A 897 30.89 5.50 -20.75
N GLU A 898 29.76 5.11 -21.36
CA GLU A 898 28.91 6.00 -22.17
C GLU A 898 28.17 7.05 -21.33
N THR A 899 28.11 6.86 -20.02
CA THR A 899 27.55 7.80 -19.04
C THR A 899 28.48 7.88 -17.84
N MET A 900 28.66 9.09 -17.31
CA MET A 900 29.46 9.34 -16.11
C MET A 900 28.66 10.13 -15.09
N MET A 901 29.08 10.11 -13.83
CA MET A 901 28.56 11.05 -12.84
C MET A 901 29.69 11.90 -12.26
N ALA A 902 29.50 13.21 -12.23
CA ALA A 902 30.50 14.16 -11.72
C ALA A 902 29.86 15.16 -10.76
N ALA A 903 30.61 15.58 -9.75
CA ALA A 903 30.15 16.51 -8.74
C ALA A 903 30.24 17.97 -9.20
N SER A 904 29.14 18.69 -9.02
CA SER A 904 29.02 20.14 -9.22
C SER A 904 28.86 20.85 -7.87
N TYR A 905 29.79 21.74 -7.52
CA TYR A 905 29.71 22.54 -6.29
C TYR A 905 29.01 23.88 -6.54
N GLY A 906 28.35 24.40 -5.50
CA GLY A 906 27.69 25.70 -5.51
C GLY A 906 28.64 26.87 -5.21
N PRO A 907 28.12 28.10 -5.25
CA PRO A 907 28.93 29.33 -5.20
C PRO A 907 29.62 29.60 -3.85
N ASP A 908 29.16 28.98 -2.75
CA ASP A 908 29.76 29.21 -1.42
C ASP A 908 30.97 28.31 -1.13
N VAL A 909 31.35 27.46 -2.08
CA VAL A 909 32.56 26.63 -2.02
C VAL A 909 33.66 27.30 -2.84
N ASP A 910 34.85 27.43 -2.25
CA ASP A 910 36.02 27.97 -2.95
C ASP A 910 36.32 27.11 -4.19
N PRO A 911 36.52 27.70 -5.38
CA PRO A 911 36.89 26.95 -6.59
C PRO A 911 38.10 26.03 -6.40
N ALA A 912 39.07 26.40 -5.55
CA ALA A 912 40.21 25.56 -5.23
C ALA A 912 39.82 24.29 -4.46
N ASP A 913 38.75 24.34 -3.67
CA ASP A 913 38.19 23.18 -2.96
C ASP A 913 37.26 22.35 -3.86
N ALA A 914 36.70 22.93 -4.92
CA ALA A 914 35.92 22.22 -5.94
C ALA A 914 36.78 21.51 -7.00
N SER A 915 38.04 21.92 -7.17
CA SER A 915 38.94 21.37 -8.20
C SER A 915 39.57 20.03 -7.81
N SER A 916 40.08 19.31 -8.81
CA SER A 916 40.78 18.04 -8.58
C SER A 916 42.07 18.21 -7.77
N MET A 917 42.43 17.17 -7.00
CA MET A 917 43.77 17.04 -6.41
C MET A 917 44.64 16.18 -7.32
N SER A 918 45.94 16.49 -7.43
CA SER A 918 46.87 15.59 -8.12
C SER A 918 47.08 14.30 -7.30
N ALA A 919 47.31 13.16 -7.97
CA ALA A 919 47.54 11.87 -7.31
C ALA A 919 48.69 11.89 -6.28
N ALA A 920 49.73 12.71 -6.51
CA ALA A 920 50.85 12.89 -5.59
C ALA A 920 50.48 13.65 -4.29
N ALA A 921 49.36 14.38 -4.28
CA ALA A 921 48.84 15.10 -3.12
C ALA A 921 47.91 14.22 -2.25
N GLN A 922 47.24 13.21 -2.82
CA GLN A 922 46.41 12.26 -2.06
C GLN A 922 47.23 11.34 -1.15
N ALA A 923 48.41 10.89 -1.60
CA ALA A 923 49.25 9.97 -0.83
C ALA A 923 50.03 10.65 0.33
N LYS A 924 50.33 11.95 0.22
CA LYS A 924 51.23 12.64 1.17
C LYS A 924 50.67 12.85 2.59
N PRO A 925 49.39 13.17 2.82
CA PRO A 925 48.82 13.28 4.16
C PRO A 925 48.61 11.90 4.80
N MET A 926 48.20 10.89 4.02
CA MET A 926 47.85 9.56 4.54
C MET A 926 49.09 8.73 4.91
N LEU A 927 50.17 8.81 4.13
CA LEU A 927 51.44 8.15 4.51
C LEU A 927 52.12 8.83 5.69
N LYS A 928 51.98 10.15 5.84
CA LYS A 928 52.62 10.89 6.95
C LYS A 928 51.95 10.57 8.29
N ALA A 929 50.63 10.40 8.31
CA ALA A 929 49.89 9.92 9.48
C ALA A 929 50.29 8.48 9.88
N ALA A 930 50.61 7.61 8.91
CA ALA A 930 51.07 6.25 9.17
C ALA A 930 52.57 6.15 9.57
N LEU A 931 53.40 7.12 9.18
CA LEU A 931 54.85 7.10 9.40
C LEU A 931 55.32 7.93 10.61
N THR A 932 54.50 8.84 11.14
CA THR A 932 54.78 9.52 12.42
C THR A 932 53.89 8.92 13.51
N GLY A 933 54.35 7.84 14.13
CA GLY A 933 53.68 7.17 15.24
C GLY A 933 53.60 8.02 16.53
N GLU A 934 52.89 9.14 16.50
CA GLU A 934 52.51 9.92 17.67
C GLU A 934 50.98 10.05 17.77
N ALA A 935 50.30 8.91 17.85
CA ALA A 935 49.00 8.83 18.50
C ALA A 935 49.22 8.66 20.01
N ASN A 936 49.56 9.74 20.71
CA ASN A 936 49.67 9.71 22.17
C ASN A 936 48.36 10.19 22.81
N LEU A 937 47.56 9.21 23.23
CA LEU A 937 46.56 9.33 24.28
C LEU A 937 47.22 9.82 25.58
N LYS A 938 46.93 11.03 26.07
CA LYS A 938 46.69 11.36 27.51
C LYS A 938 46.58 12.88 27.84
N ALA A 939 45.55 13.19 28.63
CA ALA A 939 45.43 14.19 29.72
C ALA A 939 45.56 15.73 29.48
N HIS A 940 44.51 16.46 29.87
CA HIS A 940 44.45 17.92 30.22
C HIS A 940 45.38 18.33 31.39
N PRO A 941 45.49 19.61 31.86
CA PRO A 941 45.13 20.95 31.31
C PRO A 941 46.25 22.03 31.47
N LYS A 942 46.10 23.25 30.89
CA LYS A 942 46.41 24.57 31.50
C LYS A 942 46.02 25.76 30.60
N SER A 943 45.84 26.90 31.24
CA SER A 943 44.98 28.05 30.92
C SER A 943 45.63 29.28 30.24
N ARG A 944 44.79 30.07 29.54
CA ARG A 944 44.80 31.54 29.22
C ARG A 944 45.63 32.06 28.02
N PRO A 945 45.26 33.21 27.39
CA PRO A 945 43.96 33.93 27.31
C PRO A 945 43.48 34.20 25.86
N LEU A 946 42.21 34.58 25.70
CA LEU A 946 41.58 35.03 24.44
C LEU A 946 41.96 36.48 24.10
N PRO A 947 42.11 36.85 22.82
CA PRO A 947 41.78 38.18 22.33
C PRO A 947 40.29 38.26 21.95
N GLN A 948 39.64 39.32 22.41
CA GLN A 948 38.30 39.78 22.05
C GLN A 948 38.12 39.96 20.54
N ALA A 949 36.98 39.55 19.99
CA ALA A 949 35.93 40.48 19.55
C ALA A 949 34.76 39.72 18.90
N ALA A 950 33.56 39.97 19.42
CA ALA A 950 32.29 39.64 18.78
C ALA A 950 31.62 40.94 18.34
N ASN A 951 31.05 40.90 17.13
CA ASN A 951 29.84 41.56 16.63
C ASN A 951 29.36 42.81 17.38
N PHE A 952 29.90 43.97 17.02
CA PHE A 952 29.17 45.24 17.00
C PHE A 952 29.62 46.00 15.76
N GLU A 953 28.69 46.67 15.06
CA GLU A 953 29.03 47.43 13.85
C GLU A 953 29.82 48.73 14.17
N SER A 954 29.87 49.17 15.45
CA SER A 954 30.78 50.23 15.93
C SER A 954 30.99 50.23 17.48
N ARG A 955 31.99 50.99 17.98
CA ARG A 955 32.42 51.06 19.40
C ARG A 955 31.49 51.91 20.29
N GLU A 956 30.66 52.77 19.71
CA GLU A 956 29.72 53.65 20.44
C GLU A 956 28.39 52.94 20.75
N ASP A 957 27.96 52.02 19.88
CA ASP A 957 26.75 51.19 20.10
C ASP A 957 26.91 50.24 21.30
N ALA A 958 28.13 49.75 21.54
CA ALA A 958 28.43 48.88 22.67
C ALA A 958 28.35 49.58 24.04
N GLN A 959 28.44 50.91 24.09
CA GLN A 959 28.46 51.67 25.36
C GLN A 959 27.06 52.10 25.84
N GLN A 960 26.05 52.09 24.97
CA GLN A 960 24.71 52.57 25.31
C GLN A 960 23.68 51.45 25.57
N ALA A 961 24.06 50.18 25.43
CA ALA A 961 23.17 49.05 25.69
C ALA A 961 22.83 48.94 27.20
N PRO A 962 21.55 49.06 27.62
CA PRO A 962 21.16 48.96 29.02
C PRO A 962 21.33 47.52 29.52
N LEU A 963 22.16 47.33 30.57
CA LEU A 963 22.30 46.03 31.24
C LEU A 963 21.10 45.74 32.15
N PRO A 964 20.53 44.52 32.13
CA PRO A 964 19.44 44.14 33.02
C PRO A 964 19.93 43.94 34.47
N VAL A 965 19.21 44.58 35.39
CA VAL A 965 19.39 44.59 36.85
C VAL A 965 19.31 43.18 37.42
N ARG A 966 20.37 42.70 38.08
CA ARG A 966 20.35 41.50 38.93
C ARG A 966 19.82 41.87 40.32
N HIS A 967 18.66 41.34 40.69
CA HIS A 967 18.22 41.33 42.09
C HIS A 967 19.05 40.31 42.89
N HIS A 968 19.72 40.79 43.93
CA HIS A 968 20.35 39.97 44.97
C HIS A 968 19.27 39.33 45.86
N HIS A 969 19.28 38.01 46.01
CA HIS A 969 18.71 37.34 47.18
C HIS A 969 19.83 36.87 48.10
N ARG A 970 19.85 37.44 49.31
CA ARG A 970 20.62 36.99 50.47
C ARG A 970 20.09 35.63 50.94
N ARG A 971 21.02 34.75 51.31
CA ARG A 971 20.79 33.64 52.24
C ARG A 971 20.83 34.20 53.66
N ASP A 972 19.87 33.81 54.49
CA ASP A 972 20.05 33.47 55.90
C ASP A 972 18.94 32.45 56.26
N ASP A 973 19.36 31.42 56.99
CA ASP A 973 18.66 30.24 57.58
C ASP A 973 18.08 29.14 56.67
#